data_AF-A0A2C9A7H0-F1
#
_entry.id   AF-A0A2C9A7H0-F1
#
_cell.length_a   1.000
_cell.length_b   1.000
_cell.length_c   1.000
_cell.angle_alpha   90.00
_cell.angle_beta   90.00
_cell.angle_gamma   90.00
#
_symmetry.space_group_name_H-M   'P 1'
#
loop_
_entity.id
_entity.type
_entity.pdbx_description
1 polymer ?
#
loop_
_entity_poly.entity_id
_entity_poly.type
_entity_poly.pdbx_seq_one_letter_code
_entity_poly.pdbx_strand_id
1 'polypeptide(L)'
;MNNILSLDGDWQMKWDTEDSGISNRWYATYPEDTETVTVPHIWERTFEKLLLSQDCAFYFKRFTIEDEKQVAKRIFLRFERVATHATIWLNGKLLGTHFGAYTPFVLETQKAIKIGEENVLCIRVANMGAANSRIDFGRDSSDDADDRYVHPSEVPVGLPWTQYPFGGIFGHVDLVLGSSAFISDLHVEPDADSECVNLEIAFNNPRGYSPRLRILMRNPSGDVCEWFKDCPKLDKENATFRIGLNIKDWNRSKFVWSPEKPNMFAVEVQMELKSGKGKAPEYAFPIMRTFGFRKFDCLKGDFYLNDAIVKLQGVCYNQQWSEGGLWTTSNPALRKDLLAVKAAGFNAIRSCGAPLSTEALDICDEIGLLVFQEFPIHTMRSTPAGLEYAKNLINDIVKEQHNHPCIAAWVMGSENGTFMLQNGNKLLNAISPVDMTRAAISNLDSIYLDNEGTFHADTGKLLPVSVDRISQFASLAVRPKMNPGAAYTHYLAHCFNKDEEELVVPDSGLGDNQFQDSEDSDAARIDNKMLVTIKNHTLLPNSATNIKGPRSVKNQKAIKNAFKAIDSFVAGPLSVWKNLSEFIACANAIATKSKLDQITAFQSNPQISGFFLEQWADFSTDFCGLCDENRKSKGFDAFCKEINARSRALVSELEHVVAPQSEVSFQVTLLNNDRHENVSVEVSLIDSNGKVLSTQTMTPDEPAGKTSLTQLGNCTLNSPRATGKYKIRIVLKDGNQEVHASEEDLIVIEPADVKSSMEKVCFLDNSEESSDALAALSGPEKIIFTANLCSWPDEIIDKIVEVTKNGGKTLLLSDMSQEDIDFVNQSHTFDCTLEAHWSTGANGASLHYLPADSALLPVFGGASVLDHNAAAVMPGLSLNELPDATVYARSVSLKDGEVKTGVDLQMIPFGAGKIVFNQFSVFEGLETNALADALFTAIVKLL
;
A
#
# COMPACT_ATOMS: atom_id res chain seq x y z
N MET A 1 -25.03 -6.19 41.68
CA MET A 1 -23.83 -5.73 40.97
C MET A 1 -23.44 -6.72 39.89
N ASN A 2 -23.29 -6.26 38.64
CA ASN A 2 -22.52 -7.04 37.66
C ASN A 2 -21.04 -6.95 38.06
N ASN A 3 -20.16 -7.85 37.62
CA ASN A 3 -18.73 -7.72 37.85
C ASN A 3 -17.98 -8.39 36.69
N ILE A 4 -16.83 -7.84 36.31
CA ILE A 4 -15.95 -8.44 35.31
C ILE A 4 -14.73 -8.96 36.06
N LEU A 5 -14.54 -10.28 36.04
CA LEU A 5 -13.35 -10.91 36.59
C LEU A 5 -12.45 -11.30 35.42
N SER A 6 -11.30 -10.63 35.30
CA SER A 6 -10.28 -11.03 34.34
C SER A 6 -9.73 -12.41 34.71
N LEU A 7 -9.60 -13.27 33.71
CA LEU A 7 -8.91 -14.56 33.77
C LEU A 7 -7.50 -14.50 33.16
N ASP A 8 -7.01 -13.31 32.83
CA ASP A 8 -5.67 -13.10 32.28
C ASP A 8 -4.56 -13.50 33.27
N GLY A 9 -3.32 -13.34 32.85
CA GLY A 9 -2.13 -13.71 33.62
C GLY A 9 -1.76 -15.16 33.37
N ASP A 10 -1.39 -15.88 34.42
CA ASP A 10 -0.79 -17.22 34.26
C ASP A 10 -1.83 -18.30 33.93
N TRP A 11 -1.52 -19.09 32.91
CA TRP A 11 -2.25 -20.27 32.43
C TRP A 11 -1.27 -21.43 32.28
N GLN A 12 -1.77 -22.66 32.38
CA GLN A 12 -1.01 -23.85 32.01
C GLN A 12 -1.31 -24.20 30.56
N MET A 13 -0.31 -24.57 29.78
CA MET A 13 -0.44 -24.90 28.37
C MET A 13 0.27 -26.20 28.03
N LYS A 14 -0.26 -26.94 27.07
CA LYS A 14 0.37 -28.13 26.50
C LYS A 14 0.24 -28.12 24.98
N TRP A 15 1.36 -28.22 24.28
CA TRP A 15 1.36 -28.46 22.83
C TRP A 15 0.79 -29.84 22.53
N ASP A 16 -0.06 -29.92 21.52
CA ASP A 16 -0.61 -31.19 21.04
C ASP A 16 -0.04 -31.50 19.66
N THR A 17 1.25 -31.79 19.55
CA THR A 17 1.91 -32.01 18.24
C THR A 17 1.39 -33.25 17.51
N GLU A 18 0.81 -34.21 18.24
CA GLU A 18 0.34 -35.52 17.72
C GLU A 18 -1.20 -35.60 17.58
N ASP A 19 -1.93 -34.50 17.82
CA ASP A 19 -3.40 -34.43 17.84
C ASP A 19 -4.07 -35.48 18.74
N SER A 20 -3.41 -35.77 19.86
CA SER A 20 -3.81 -36.83 20.81
C SER A 20 -4.69 -36.30 21.94
N GLY A 21 -4.77 -34.98 22.13
CA GLY A 21 -5.37 -34.37 23.31
C GLY A 21 -6.87 -34.64 23.47
N ILE A 22 -7.59 -34.76 22.36
CA ILE A 22 -9.01 -35.15 22.35
C ILE A 22 -9.18 -36.62 22.76
N SER A 23 -8.39 -37.52 22.17
CA SER A 23 -8.41 -38.96 22.47
C SER A 23 -8.01 -39.26 23.92
N ASN A 24 -7.00 -38.53 24.42
CA ASN A 24 -6.53 -38.59 25.80
C ASN A 24 -7.42 -37.83 26.79
N ARG A 25 -8.47 -37.16 26.30
CA ARG A 25 -9.46 -36.42 27.08
C ARG A 25 -8.86 -35.38 28.02
N TRP A 26 -7.84 -34.64 27.57
CA TRP A 26 -7.19 -33.61 28.38
C TRP A 26 -8.15 -32.54 28.90
N TYR A 27 -9.27 -32.31 28.20
CA TYR A 27 -10.37 -31.46 28.65
C TYR A 27 -11.04 -31.89 29.95
N ALA A 28 -10.83 -33.13 30.42
CA ALA A 28 -11.36 -33.68 31.65
C ALA A 28 -10.29 -34.23 32.61
N THR A 29 -9.13 -34.65 32.09
CA THR A 29 -8.05 -35.25 32.89
C THR A 29 -7.03 -34.25 33.41
N TYR A 30 -6.92 -33.07 32.79
CA TYR A 30 -6.01 -31.98 33.19
C TYR A 30 -4.56 -32.43 33.40
N PRO A 31 -3.81 -32.70 32.32
CA PRO A 31 -2.46 -33.25 32.41
C PRO A 31 -1.53 -32.37 33.26
N GLU A 32 -0.59 -33.02 33.97
CA GLU A 32 0.39 -32.32 34.81
C GLU A 32 1.61 -31.82 34.02
N ASP A 33 1.93 -32.46 32.89
CA ASP A 33 3.04 -32.10 32.02
C ASP A 33 2.67 -30.94 31.08
N THR A 34 2.59 -29.76 31.69
CA THR A 34 2.24 -28.47 31.10
C THR A 34 3.34 -27.44 31.33
N GLU A 35 3.35 -26.37 30.52
CA GLU A 35 4.17 -25.19 30.71
C GLU A 35 3.32 -23.98 31.10
N THR A 36 3.88 -23.08 31.92
CA THR A 36 3.18 -21.85 32.30
C THR A 36 3.36 -20.79 31.22
N VAL A 37 2.26 -20.20 30.77
CA VAL A 37 2.22 -19.10 29.79
C VAL A 37 1.36 -17.96 30.31
N THR A 38 1.62 -16.73 29.85
CA THR A 38 0.81 -15.57 30.19
C THR A 38 -0.20 -15.30 29.08
N VAL A 39 -1.50 -15.34 29.40
CA VAL A 39 -2.60 -14.92 28.51
C VAL A 39 -2.92 -13.44 28.79
N PRO A 40 -3.02 -12.56 27.77
CA PRO A 40 -2.94 -12.84 26.33
C PRO A 40 -1.61 -13.42 25.83
N HIS A 41 -1.68 -14.53 25.09
CA HIS A 41 -0.56 -15.36 24.65
C HIS A 41 -0.59 -15.58 23.13
N ILE A 42 0.50 -15.22 22.47
CA ILE A 42 0.72 -15.43 21.03
C ILE A 42 1.83 -16.46 20.81
N TRP A 43 1.54 -17.52 20.07
CA TRP A 43 2.45 -18.65 19.85
C TRP A 43 3.78 -18.23 19.22
N GLU A 44 3.71 -17.22 18.37
CA GLU A 44 4.83 -16.66 17.59
C GLU A 44 5.98 -16.20 18.49
N ARG A 45 5.75 -15.86 19.76
CA ARG A 45 6.79 -15.39 20.68
C ARG A 45 7.44 -16.51 21.49
N THR A 46 6.84 -17.70 21.50
CA THR A 46 7.21 -18.80 22.40
C THR A 46 8.26 -19.73 21.79
N PHE A 47 8.42 -19.69 20.47
CA PHE A 47 9.37 -20.56 19.77
C PHE A 47 10.73 -19.89 19.60
N GLU A 48 11.77 -20.67 19.27
CA GLU A 48 13.04 -20.15 18.71
C GLU A 48 13.05 -20.24 17.17
N LYS A 49 12.24 -21.12 16.59
CA LYS A 49 12.05 -21.33 15.14
C LYS A 49 10.60 -21.71 14.85
N LEU A 50 10.08 -21.29 13.71
CA LEU A 50 8.75 -21.71 13.25
C LEU A 50 8.72 -23.24 12.99
N LEU A 51 7.89 -23.97 13.73
CA LEU A 51 7.55 -25.35 13.42
C LEU A 51 6.06 -25.41 13.05
N LEU A 52 5.77 -25.69 11.78
CA LEU A 52 4.39 -25.82 11.29
C LEU A 52 3.63 -27.01 11.91
N SER A 53 4.31 -27.89 12.66
CA SER A 53 3.72 -28.96 13.47
C SER A 53 3.22 -28.50 14.85
N GLN A 54 3.53 -27.28 15.26
CA GLN A 54 3.04 -26.64 16.50
C GLN A 54 1.82 -25.77 16.20
N ASP A 55 0.82 -26.40 15.58
CA ASP A 55 -0.42 -25.80 15.12
C ASP A 55 -1.62 -26.15 16.03
N CYS A 56 -1.38 -26.76 17.20
CA CYS A 56 -2.41 -27.09 18.18
C CYS A 56 -1.87 -27.03 19.62
N ALA A 57 -2.61 -26.40 20.52
CA ALA A 57 -2.31 -26.36 21.95
C ALA A 57 -3.57 -26.43 22.82
N PHE A 58 -3.43 -26.99 24.01
CA PHE A 58 -4.43 -26.97 25.07
C PHE A 58 -4.01 -25.99 26.16
N TYR A 59 -4.92 -25.11 26.55
CA TYR A 59 -4.78 -24.15 27.64
C TYR A 59 -5.67 -24.55 28.82
N PHE A 60 -5.19 -24.30 30.04
CA PHE A 60 -5.88 -24.60 31.28
C PHE A 60 -5.79 -23.42 32.25
N LYS A 61 -6.94 -22.97 32.75
CA LYS A 61 -7.04 -21.98 33.83
C LYS A 61 -7.84 -22.55 34.99
N ARG A 62 -7.28 -22.44 36.19
CA ARG A 62 -7.98 -22.69 37.44
C ARG A 62 -8.44 -21.37 38.04
N PHE A 63 -9.69 -21.31 38.48
CA PHE A 63 -10.24 -20.13 39.14
C PHE A 63 -11.41 -20.51 40.07
N THR A 64 -11.68 -19.68 41.07
CA THR A 64 -12.77 -19.88 42.03
C THR A 64 -13.66 -18.65 42.06
N ILE A 65 -14.97 -18.85 42.24
CA ILE A 65 -15.94 -17.79 42.47
C ILE A 65 -16.36 -17.88 43.95
N GLU A 66 -15.84 -16.97 44.78
CA GLU A 66 -15.87 -17.09 46.25
C GLU A 66 -17.21 -16.73 46.92
N ASP A 67 -18.08 -15.91 46.31
CA ASP A 67 -19.25 -15.33 46.99
C ASP A 67 -20.61 -15.85 46.49
N GLU A 68 -21.25 -16.73 47.28
CA GLU A 68 -22.62 -17.23 47.05
C GLU A 68 -23.72 -16.13 47.11
N LYS A 69 -23.48 -15.02 47.82
CA LYS A 69 -24.45 -13.92 47.99
C LYS A 69 -24.39 -12.86 46.89
N GLN A 70 -23.35 -12.89 46.06
CA GLN A 70 -23.17 -12.05 44.86
C GLN A 70 -23.41 -12.78 43.55
N VAL A 71 -23.84 -14.06 43.57
CA VAL A 71 -23.98 -14.85 42.35
C VAL A 71 -25.00 -14.24 41.40
N ALA A 72 -24.46 -13.67 40.34
CA ALA A 72 -25.10 -13.35 39.10
C ALA A 72 -26.06 -14.46 38.64
N LYS A 73 -27.27 -14.09 38.20
CA LYS A 73 -28.25 -15.06 37.68
C LYS A 73 -27.76 -15.75 36.39
N ARG A 74 -26.81 -15.13 35.69
CA ARG A 74 -26.15 -15.65 34.49
C ARG A 74 -24.67 -15.26 34.49
N ILE A 75 -23.80 -16.21 34.17
CA ILE A 75 -22.35 -16.01 34.09
C ILE A 75 -21.92 -16.33 32.66
N PHE A 76 -21.13 -15.44 32.07
CA PHE A 76 -20.62 -15.60 30.71
C PHE A 76 -19.10 -15.60 30.71
N LEU A 77 -18.54 -16.39 29.81
CA LEU A 77 -17.12 -16.39 29.48
C LEU A 77 -16.96 -15.62 28.18
N ARG A 78 -16.22 -14.51 28.21
CA ARG A 78 -15.91 -13.67 27.05
C ARG A 78 -14.46 -13.89 26.65
N PHE A 79 -14.25 -14.14 25.37
CA PHE A 79 -12.95 -14.13 24.73
C PHE A 79 -12.87 -12.93 23.81
N GLU A 80 -11.82 -12.14 23.95
CA GLU A 80 -11.60 -11.00 23.08
C GLU A 80 -11.05 -11.44 21.72
N ARG A 81 -9.97 -12.25 21.69
CA ARG A 81 -9.38 -12.77 20.45
C ARG A 81 -8.73 -14.14 20.68
N VAL A 82 -9.01 -15.09 19.80
CA VAL A 82 -8.37 -16.41 19.75
C VAL A 82 -8.10 -16.75 18.29
N ALA A 83 -6.87 -17.14 17.93
CA ALA A 83 -6.53 -17.58 16.58
C ALA A 83 -6.17 -19.09 16.57
N THR A 84 -6.75 -19.95 15.72
CA THR A 84 -7.83 -19.66 14.73
C THR A 84 -9.10 -20.47 14.98
N HIS A 85 -8.99 -21.68 15.54
CA HIS A 85 -10.16 -22.47 15.95
C HIS A 85 -10.06 -22.87 17.42
N ALA A 86 -11.03 -22.42 18.22
CA ALA A 86 -11.12 -22.68 19.64
C ALA A 86 -12.21 -23.71 19.94
N THR A 87 -11.92 -24.69 20.79
CA THR A 87 -12.92 -25.55 21.44
C THR A 87 -12.81 -25.39 22.94
N ILE A 88 -13.92 -25.07 23.60
CA ILE A 88 -13.93 -24.60 24.98
C ILE A 88 -14.71 -25.57 25.86
N TRP A 89 -14.08 -26.04 26.93
CA TRP A 89 -14.69 -26.85 27.97
C TRP A 89 -14.55 -26.20 29.34
N LEU A 90 -15.57 -26.35 30.17
CA LEU A 90 -15.55 -25.96 31.56
C LEU A 90 -15.88 -27.17 32.42
N ASN A 91 -14.99 -27.53 33.34
CA ASN A 91 -15.13 -28.69 34.21
C ASN A 91 -15.44 -29.99 33.42
N GLY A 92 -14.76 -30.19 32.29
CA GLY A 92 -14.95 -31.34 31.39
C GLY A 92 -16.19 -31.30 30.49
N LYS A 93 -17.06 -30.29 30.63
CA LYS A 93 -18.26 -30.13 29.78
C LYS A 93 -17.99 -29.16 28.64
N LEU A 94 -18.35 -29.55 27.41
CA LEU A 94 -18.24 -28.68 26.23
C LEU A 94 -19.17 -27.47 26.38
N LEU A 95 -18.61 -26.27 26.26
CA LEU A 95 -19.35 -25.01 26.22
C LEU A 95 -19.64 -24.57 24.78
N GLY A 96 -18.69 -24.75 23.87
CA GLY A 96 -18.85 -24.36 22.46
C GLY A 96 -17.54 -24.31 21.69
N THR A 97 -17.62 -23.85 20.44
CA THR A 97 -16.49 -23.61 19.54
C THR A 97 -16.52 -22.20 18.98
N HIS A 98 -15.37 -21.72 18.51
CA HIS A 98 -15.25 -20.47 17.76
C HIS A 98 -14.24 -20.67 16.63
N PHE A 99 -14.53 -20.07 15.47
CA PHE A 99 -13.62 -20.01 14.33
C PHE A 99 -13.45 -18.55 13.93
N GLY A 100 -12.20 -18.13 13.72
CA GLY A 100 -11.84 -16.78 13.36
C GLY A 100 -10.64 -16.31 14.18
N ALA A 101 -10.16 -15.11 13.88
CA ALA A 101 -9.09 -14.48 14.66
C ALA A 101 -9.44 -13.05 15.08
N TYR A 102 -10.42 -12.40 14.45
CA TYR A 102 -10.54 -10.94 14.47
C TYR A 102 -11.70 -10.40 15.29
N THR A 103 -12.56 -11.26 15.84
CA THR A 103 -13.81 -10.88 16.52
C THR A 103 -13.91 -11.55 17.90
N PRO A 104 -14.54 -10.89 18.88
CA PRO A 104 -14.78 -11.47 20.19
C PRO A 104 -15.95 -12.46 20.15
N PHE A 105 -16.02 -13.34 21.13
CA PHE A 105 -17.16 -14.24 21.31
C PHE A 105 -17.45 -14.51 22.78
N VAL A 106 -18.69 -14.89 23.07
CA VAL A 106 -19.19 -15.07 24.43
C VAL A 106 -19.92 -16.40 24.56
N LEU A 107 -19.65 -17.14 25.64
CA LEU A 107 -20.26 -18.44 25.96
C LEU A 107 -20.93 -18.40 27.33
N GLU A 108 -22.12 -19.00 27.45
CA GLU A 108 -22.81 -19.12 28.74
C GLU A 108 -22.28 -20.29 29.56
N THR A 109 -21.96 -20.06 30.84
CA THR A 109 -21.27 -21.06 31.68
C THR A 109 -22.19 -21.84 32.61
N GLN A 110 -23.47 -21.45 32.72
CA GLN A 110 -24.37 -21.87 33.80
C GLN A 110 -24.55 -23.40 33.95
N LYS A 111 -24.42 -24.17 32.86
CA LYS A 111 -24.56 -25.64 32.89
C LYS A 111 -23.31 -26.39 33.41
N ALA A 112 -22.20 -25.68 33.58
CA ALA A 112 -20.89 -26.25 33.86
C ALA A 112 -20.13 -25.58 35.02
N ILE A 113 -20.37 -24.29 35.27
CA ILE A 113 -19.74 -23.53 36.36
C ILE A 113 -20.13 -24.09 37.73
N LYS A 114 -19.18 -24.12 38.65
CA LYS A 114 -19.36 -24.52 40.05
C LYS A 114 -19.06 -23.32 40.95
N ILE A 115 -20.03 -22.91 41.76
CA ILE A 115 -19.86 -21.78 42.68
C ILE A 115 -19.25 -22.28 43.99
N GLY A 116 -18.33 -21.51 44.59
CA GLY A 116 -17.66 -21.88 45.84
C GLY A 116 -16.63 -23.02 45.71
N GLU A 117 -16.48 -23.59 44.51
CA GLU A 117 -15.51 -24.62 44.19
C GLU A 117 -14.50 -24.12 43.14
N GLU A 118 -13.37 -24.80 43.04
CA GLU A 118 -12.42 -24.60 41.94
C GLU A 118 -13.06 -25.04 40.61
N ASN A 119 -12.94 -24.18 39.60
CA ASN A 119 -13.31 -24.44 38.22
C ASN A 119 -12.06 -24.60 37.37
N VAL A 120 -12.12 -25.51 36.39
CA VAL A 120 -11.07 -25.68 35.39
C VAL A 120 -11.63 -25.39 34.01
N LEU A 121 -11.13 -24.31 33.40
CA LEU A 121 -11.39 -23.96 32.01
C LEU A 121 -10.31 -24.62 31.15
N CYS A 122 -10.72 -25.38 30.15
CA CYS A 122 -9.85 -26.01 29.16
C CYS A 122 -10.19 -25.48 27.77
N ILE A 123 -9.17 -25.09 27.00
CA ILE A 123 -9.35 -24.55 25.65
C ILE A 123 -8.37 -25.24 24.72
N ARG A 124 -8.88 -25.94 23.70
CA ARG A 124 -8.05 -26.36 22.56
C ARG A 124 -8.04 -25.24 21.55
N VAL A 125 -6.87 -24.78 21.17
CA VAL A 125 -6.66 -23.82 20.08
C VAL A 125 -5.92 -24.55 18.97
N ALA A 126 -6.47 -24.53 17.75
CA ALA A 126 -5.89 -25.16 16.57
C ALA A 126 -5.81 -24.20 15.37
N ASN A 127 -4.80 -24.41 14.54
CA ASN A 127 -4.53 -23.71 13.29
C ASN A 127 -4.63 -24.68 12.09
N MET A 128 -4.54 -24.13 10.88
CA MET A 128 -4.64 -24.87 9.61
C MET A 128 -3.25 -25.21 9.05
N GLY A 129 -2.48 -26.04 9.76
CA GLY A 129 -1.10 -26.39 9.40
C GLY A 129 -0.94 -26.93 7.96
N ALA A 130 0.28 -26.79 7.40
CA ALA A 130 0.58 -27.02 5.98
C ALA A 130 0.59 -28.49 5.53
N ALA A 131 0.51 -29.46 6.45
CA ALA A 131 0.62 -30.89 6.12
C ALA A 131 -0.69 -31.66 6.26
N ASN A 132 -1.55 -31.30 7.22
CA ASN A 132 -2.90 -31.84 7.44
C ASN A 132 -3.62 -30.82 8.35
N SER A 133 -4.67 -30.15 7.86
CA SER A 133 -5.44 -29.26 8.72
C SER A 133 -6.08 -30.06 9.85
N ARG A 134 -6.02 -29.56 11.09
CA ARG A 134 -6.59 -30.24 12.28
C ARG A 134 -8.01 -29.80 12.60
N ILE A 135 -8.63 -29.13 11.64
CA ILE A 135 -9.96 -28.56 11.72
C ILE A 135 -10.83 -29.37 10.77
N ASP A 136 -11.64 -30.24 11.36
CA ASP A 136 -12.58 -31.11 10.67
C ASP A 136 -13.96 -30.44 10.66
N PHE A 137 -14.51 -30.18 9.47
CA PHE A 137 -15.88 -29.67 9.31
C PHE A 137 -16.92 -30.78 9.06
N GLY A 138 -16.51 -32.05 9.10
CA GLY A 138 -17.38 -33.21 8.94
C GLY A 138 -17.89 -33.38 7.50
N ARG A 139 -17.08 -33.00 6.50
CA ARG A 139 -17.39 -33.22 5.07
C ARG A 139 -17.12 -34.68 4.71
N ASP A 140 -17.97 -35.26 3.87
CA ASP A 140 -17.71 -36.58 3.28
C ASP A 140 -16.53 -36.46 2.31
N SER A 141 -15.45 -37.24 2.49
CA SER A 141 -14.35 -37.29 1.53
C SER A 141 -14.80 -38.08 0.30
N SER A 142 -14.76 -37.48 -0.90
CA SER A 142 -14.87 -38.26 -2.13
C SER A 142 -13.62 -39.14 -2.33
N ASP A 143 -13.77 -40.29 -2.99
CA ASP A 143 -12.74 -41.33 -3.11
C ASP A 143 -11.38 -40.87 -3.71
N ASP A 144 -11.29 -39.66 -4.28
CA ASP A 144 -10.09 -39.12 -4.92
C ASP A 144 -9.60 -37.76 -4.37
N ALA A 145 -10.21 -37.20 -3.30
CA ALA A 145 -9.78 -35.93 -2.69
C ALA A 145 -9.95 -35.90 -1.17
N ASP A 146 -8.87 -35.59 -0.43
CA ASP A 146 -8.87 -35.40 1.03
C ASP A 146 -9.48 -34.03 1.41
N ASP A 147 -10.79 -33.90 1.21
CA ASP A 147 -11.56 -32.65 1.41
C ASP A 147 -12.21 -32.56 2.81
N ARG A 148 -11.84 -33.47 3.74
CA ARG A 148 -12.42 -33.52 5.10
C ARG A 148 -12.01 -32.33 5.95
N TYR A 149 -10.78 -31.84 5.77
CA TYR A 149 -10.18 -30.81 6.60
C TYR A 149 -10.14 -29.44 5.90
N VAL A 150 -10.17 -28.38 6.69
CA VAL A 150 -10.21 -26.99 6.19
C VAL A 150 -8.90 -26.59 5.55
N HIS A 151 -8.93 -26.07 4.33
CA HIS A 151 -7.77 -25.42 3.73
C HIS A 151 -7.79 -23.89 4.00
N PRO A 152 -6.65 -23.22 4.30
CA PRO A 152 -6.62 -21.77 4.55
C PRO A 152 -7.24 -20.93 3.44
N SER A 153 -7.13 -21.38 2.18
CA SER A 153 -7.74 -20.67 1.05
C SER A 153 -9.27 -20.78 1.00
N GLU A 154 -9.93 -21.53 1.89
CA GLU A 154 -11.40 -21.62 1.95
C GLU A 154 -12.01 -20.71 3.01
N VAL A 155 -11.20 -19.99 3.80
CA VAL A 155 -11.64 -19.25 4.99
C VAL A 155 -10.98 -17.86 5.07
N PRO A 156 -11.66 -16.87 5.68
CA PRO A 156 -11.19 -15.49 5.73
C PRO A 156 -10.14 -15.28 6.84
N VAL A 157 -8.90 -15.69 6.57
CA VAL A 157 -7.78 -15.61 7.52
C VAL A 157 -6.88 -14.38 7.30
N GLY A 158 -6.96 -13.77 6.11
CA GLY A 158 -6.25 -12.54 5.75
C GLY A 158 -4.78 -12.73 5.35
N LEU A 159 -4.23 -11.70 4.70
CA LEU A 159 -2.84 -11.63 4.26
C LEU A 159 -1.85 -11.81 5.43
N PRO A 160 -2.11 -11.27 6.64
CA PRO A 160 -1.15 -11.47 7.71
C PRO A 160 -0.97 -12.93 8.13
N TRP A 161 -2.02 -13.74 8.03
CA TRP A 161 -1.91 -15.16 8.32
C TRP A 161 -1.17 -15.91 7.20
N THR A 162 -1.36 -15.55 5.93
CA THR A 162 -0.63 -16.21 4.83
C THR A 162 0.87 -15.89 4.86
N GLN A 163 1.24 -14.67 5.28
CA GLN A 163 2.64 -14.25 5.42
C GLN A 163 3.27 -14.76 6.72
N TYR A 164 2.57 -14.63 7.86
CA TYR A 164 3.01 -15.11 9.17
C TYR A 164 1.84 -15.79 9.93
N PRO A 165 1.60 -17.10 9.71
CA PRO A 165 0.45 -17.81 10.30
C PRO A 165 0.44 -17.74 11.83
N PHE A 166 -0.46 -17.02 12.47
CA PHE A 166 -0.40 -16.79 13.92
C PHE A 166 -1.39 -17.63 14.73
N GLY A 167 -1.15 -17.81 16.03
CA GLY A 167 -2.03 -18.64 16.88
C GLY A 167 -1.99 -18.30 18.37
N GLY A 168 -2.99 -18.78 19.09
CA GLY A 168 -3.10 -18.64 20.55
C GLY A 168 -4.28 -17.78 21.00
N ILE A 169 -4.35 -17.54 22.31
CA ILE A 169 -5.37 -16.70 22.96
C ILE A 169 -4.77 -15.31 23.12
N PHE A 170 -4.79 -14.50 22.06
CA PHE A 170 -4.01 -13.26 21.99
C PHE A 170 -4.80 -12.00 22.38
N GLY A 171 -6.03 -12.16 22.86
CA GLY A 171 -6.81 -11.13 23.55
C GLY A 171 -7.21 -11.55 24.96
N HIS A 172 -7.84 -10.64 25.68
CA HIS A 172 -8.31 -10.81 27.05
C HIS A 172 -9.35 -11.94 27.20
N VAL A 173 -9.34 -12.59 28.36
CA VAL A 173 -10.36 -13.58 28.77
C VAL A 173 -11.05 -13.12 30.04
N ASP A 174 -12.36 -12.95 29.99
CA ASP A 174 -13.14 -12.41 31.11
C ASP A 174 -14.30 -13.32 31.53
N LEU A 175 -14.59 -13.35 32.82
CA LEU A 175 -15.88 -13.78 33.35
C LEU A 175 -16.77 -12.58 33.60
N VAL A 176 -17.88 -12.50 32.86
CA VAL A 176 -18.91 -11.48 33.04
C VAL A 176 -19.99 -12.05 33.96
N LEU A 177 -20.04 -11.53 35.19
CA LEU A 177 -21.05 -11.85 36.19
C LEU A 177 -22.23 -10.89 36.01
N GLY A 178 -23.36 -11.37 35.49
CA GLY A 178 -24.54 -10.54 35.14
C GLY A 178 -25.78 -10.72 36.04
N SER A 179 -26.57 -9.66 36.19
CA SER A 179 -27.92 -9.74 36.76
C SER A 179 -28.89 -10.53 35.84
N SER A 180 -30.18 -10.64 36.17
CA SER A 180 -31.16 -11.27 35.25
C SER A 180 -31.22 -10.60 33.87
N ALA A 181 -30.82 -9.34 33.76
CA ALA A 181 -30.65 -8.67 32.49
C ALA A 181 -29.42 -7.75 32.51
N PHE A 182 -28.85 -7.46 31.35
CA PHE A 182 -27.80 -6.46 31.19
C PHE A 182 -27.81 -5.93 29.75
N ILE A 183 -27.12 -4.80 29.53
CA ILE A 183 -26.92 -4.24 28.20
C ILE A 183 -25.76 -5.03 27.57
N SER A 184 -26.05 -5.75 26.48
CA SER A 184 -25.08 -6.59 25.80
C SER A 184 -24.31 -5.85 24.72
N ASP A 185 -24.92 -4.83 24.11
CA ASP A 185 -24.26 -3.97 23.12
C ASP A 185 -24.93 -2.60 23.01
N LEU A 186 -24.17 -1.63 22.47
CA LEU A 186 -24.61 -0.27 22.20
C LEU A 186 -24.06 0.16 20.83
N HIS A 187 -24.97 0.37 19.89
CA HIS A 187 -24.69 1.01 18.61
C HIS A 187 -25.13 2.47 18.64
N VAL A 188 -24.22 3.35 18.24
CA VAL A 188 -24.41 4.79 18.15
C VAL A 188 -24.39 5.21 16.68
N GLU A 189 -25.52 5.73 16.19
CA GLU A 189 -25.67 6.28 14.84
C GLU A 189 -25.78 7.81 14.95
N PRO A 190 -24.67 8.56 14.81
CA PRO A 190 -24.69 10.01 14.79
C PRO A 190 -25.18 10.55 13.43
N ASP A 191 -26.13 11.47 13.45
CA ASP A 191 -26.61 12.19 12.26
C ASP A 191 -26.40 13.70 12.44
N ALA A 192 -25.39 14.21 11.73
CA ALA A 192 -25.01 15.62 11.78
C ALA A 192 -26.03 16.56 11.09
N ASP A 193 -26.84 16.04 10.17
CA ASP A 193 -27.83 16.82 9.41
C ASP A 193 -29.14 16.90 10.21
N SER A 194 -29.52 15.83 10.91
CA SER A 194 -30.68 15.79 11.81
C SER A 194 -30.39 16.27 13.24
N GLU A 195 -29.15 16.63 13.55
CA GLU A 195 -28.69 17.10 14.87
C GLU A 195 -29.00 16.10 16.01
N CYS A 196 -28.97 14.82 15.68
CA CYS A 196 -29.42 13.76 16.58
C CYS A 196 -28.44 12.59 16.64
N VAL A 197 -28.58 11.79 17.69
CA VAL A 197 -27.89 10.52 17.86
C VAL A 197 -28.94 9.46 18.09
N ASN A 198 -28.97 8.45 17.25
CA ASN A 198 -29.79 7.27 17.48
C ASN A 198 -28.96 6.23 18.23
N LEU A 199 -29.46 5.80 19.38
CA LEU A 199 -28.89 4.73 20.17
C LEU A 199 -29.70 3.47 19.93
N GLU A 200 -29.05 2.43 19.42
CA GLU A 200 -29.59 1.08 19.40
C GLU A 200 -28.95 0.27 20.53
N ILE A 201 -29.78 -0.16 21.48
CA ILE A 201 -29.34 -0.78 22.73
C ILE A 201 -29.79 -2.23 22.70
N ALA A 202 -28.83 -3.15 22.64
CA ALA A 202 -29.09 -4.58 22.73
C ALA A 202 -29.03 -5.03 24.20
N PHE A 203 -29.99 -5.85 24.59
CA PHE A 203 -30.04 -6.43 25.91
C PHE A 203 -29.78 -7.93 25.85
N ASN A 204 -29.21 -8.47 26.92
CA ASN A 204 -29.41 -9.85 27.29
C ASN A 204 -30.46 -9.84 28.41
N ASN A 205 -31.67 -10.34 28.11
CA ASN A 205 -32.82 -10.21 29.01
C ASN A 205 -33.80 -11.37 28.87
N PRO A 206 -34.57 -11.70 29.92
CA PRO A 206 -35.71 -12.60 29.82
C PRO A 206 -36.88 -11.91 29.09
N ARG A 207 -37.77 -12.72 28.53
CA ARG A 207 -39.00 -12.24 27.92
C ARG A 207 -39.84 -11.44 28.91
N GLY A 208 -40.32 -10.27 28.49
CA GLY A 208 -41.19 -9.40 29.26
C GLY A 208 -40.46 -8.51 30.28
N TYR A 209 -39.16 -8.31 30.14
CA TYR A 209 -38.36 -7.42 30.99
C TYR A 209 -38.63 -5.94 30.66
N SER A 210 -38.64 -5.05 31.66
CA SER A 210 -38.85 -3.60 31.47
C SER A 210 -37.67 -2.83 32.05
N PRO A 211 -36.67 -2.48 31.23
CA PRO A 211 -35.52 -1.70 31.68
C PRO A 211 -35.86 -0.22 31.84
N ARG A 212 -35.21 0.43 32.80
CA ARG A 212 -35.11 1.88 32.89
C ARG A 212 -33.65 2.27 32.72
N LEU A 213 -33.39 3.22 31.85
CA LEU A 213 -32.04 3.59 31.44
C LEU A 213 -31.68 4.98 31.92
N ARG A 214 -30.42 5.13 32.34
CA ARG A 214 -29.74 6.41 32.54
C ARG A 214 -28.69 6.55 31.44
N ILE A 215 -28.75 7.66 30.71
CA ILE A 215 -27.86 7.92 29.58
C ILE A 215 -27.11 9.22 29.88
N LEU A 216 -25.77 9.17 29.83
CA LEU A 216 -24.89 10.31 29.97
C LEU A 216 -24.15 10.49 28.65
N MET A 217 -24.18 11.69 28.08
CA MET A 217 -23.40 12.00 26.87
C MET A 217 -22.49 13.18 27.14
N ARG A 218 -21.19 13.01 26.86
CA ARG A 218 -20.17 14.04 26.94
C ARG A 218 -19.84 14.55 25.54
N ASN A 219 -19.87 15.87 25.36
CA ASN A 219 -19.44 16.51 24.11
C ASN A 219 -17.91 16.76 24.10
N PRO A 220 -17.32 17.13 22.94
CA PRO A 220 -15.89 17.43 22.84
C PRO A 220 -15.41 18.60 23.73
N SER A 221 -16.33 19.49 24.15
CA SER A 221 -16.03 20.60 25.07
C SER A 221 -16.02 20.19 26.55
N GLY A 222 -16.45 18.96 26.86
CA GLY A 222 -16.51 18.40 28.21
C GLY A 222 -17.88 18.51 28.89
N ASP A 223 -18.87 19.15 28.27
CA ASP A 223 -20.22 19.28 28.81
C ASP A 223 -20.93 17.92 28.81
N VAL A 224 -21.72 17.66 29.85
CA VAL A 224 -22.45 16.39 30.01
C VAL A 224 -23.95 16.64 30.01
N CYS A 225 -24.66 15.95 29.11
CA CYS A 225 -26.11 15.86 29.11
C CYS A 225 -26.57 14.53 29.72
N GLU A 226 -27.68 14.55 30.47
CA GLU A 226 -28.24 13.39 31.13
C GLU A 226 -29.71 13.17 30.72
N TRP A 227 -30.06 11.92 30.47
CA TRP A 227 -31.44 11.49 30.21
C TRP A 227 -31.81 10.27 31.04
N PHE A 228 -33.09 10.20 31.43
CA PHE A 228 -33.72 8.99 31.96
C PHE A 228 -34.79 8.50 30.99
N LYS A 229 -34.75 7.22 30.63
CA LYS A 229 -35.67 6.62 29.65
C LYS A 229 -36.29 5.35 30.21
N ASP A 230 -37.61 5.36 30.37
CA ASP A 230 -38.40 4.17 30.66
C ASP A 230 -38.61 3.39 29.36
N CYS A 231 -38.04 2.19 29.26
CA CYS A 231 -38.23 1.35 28.08
C CYS A 231 -39.55 0.58 28.21
N PRO A 232 -40.27 0.38 27.09
CA PRO A 232 -41.42 -0.51 27.09
C PRO A 232 -41.01 -1.93 27.46
N LYS A 233 -42.01 -2.75 27.79
CA LYS A 233 -41.81 -4.17 28.07
C LYS A 233 -41.22 -4.87 26.83
N LEU A 234 -40.06 -5.51 26.99
CA LEU A 234 -39.35 -6.20 25.94
C LEU A 234 -40.01 -7.56 25.66
N ASP A 235 -40.67 -7.71 24.51
CA ASP A 235 -41.50 -8.88 24.19
C ASP A 235 -40.72 -10.15 23.81
N LYS A 236 -39.41 -10.01 23.58
CA LYS A 236 -38.48 -11.08 23.22
C LYS A 236 -37.36 -11.19 24.24
N GLU A 237 -36.77 -12.38 24.32
CA GLU A 237 -35.44 -12.52 24.92
C GLU A 237 -34.41 -11.86 24.01
N ASN A 238 -33.35 -11.34 24.61
CA ASN A 238 -32.27 -10.62 23.95
C ASN A 238 -32.77 -9.53 22.97
N ALA A 239 -33.66 -8.67 23.45
CA ALA A 239 -34.30 -7.66 22.61
C ALA A 239 -33.38 -6.46 22.37
N THR A 240 -33.68 -5.73 21.31
CA THR A 240 -33.04 -4.47 20.96
C THR A 240 -34.05 -3.32 21.11
N PHE A 241 -33.60 -2.17 21.59
CA PHE A 241 -34.42 -0.97 21.74
C PHE A 241 -33.71 0.25 21.14
N ARG A 242 -34.43 1.05 20.33
CA ARG A 242 -33.90 2.25 19.67
C ARG A 242 -34.42 3.53 20.33
N ILE A 243 -33.54 4.51 20.55
CA ILE A 243 -33.85 5.83 21.13
C ILE A 243 -33.11 6.92 20.37
N GLY A 244 -33.83 7.95 19.89
CA GLY A 244 -33.23 9.17 19.38
C GLY A 244 -32.99 10.22 20.47
N LEU A 245 -31.82 10.84 20.47
CA LEU A 245 -31.43 11.93 21.37
C LEU A 245 -31.03 13.16 20.54
N ASN A 246 -31.67 14.30 20.78
CA ASN A 246 -31.27 15.56 20.16
C ASN A 246 -30.08 16.16 20.91
N ILE A 247 -29.12 16.71 20.16
CA ILE A 247 -27.95 17.37 20.73
C ILE A 247 -28.28 18.82 21.09
N LYS A 248 -28.10 19.18 22.35
CA LYS A 248 -28.24 20.57 22.80
C LYS A 248 -27.05 21.41 22.31
N ASP A 249 -27.33 22.66 21.96
CA ASP A 249 -26.32 23.65 21.54
C ASP A 249 -25.46 23.17 20.35
N TRP A 250 -26.07 22.42 19.43
CA TRP A 250 -25.40 21.89 18.24
C TRP A 250 -24.70 22.98 17.42
N ASN A 251 -23.45 22.69 17.03
CA ASN A 251 -22.67 23.53 16.14
C ASN A 251 -21.80 22.65 15.25
N ARG A 252 -22.21 22.51 13.97
CA ARG A 252 -21.52 21.66 12.99
C ARG A 252 -20.02 21.96 12.92
N SER A 253 -19.62 23.23 12.80
CA SER A 253 -18.21 23.63 12.65
C SER A 253 -17.30 23.26 13.85
N LYS A 254 -17.90 23.05 15.03
CA LYS A 254 -17.19 22.71 16.27
C LYS A 254 -17.24 21.23 16.62
N PHE A 255 -18.27 20.52 16.16
CA PHE A 255 -18.57 19.17 16.67
C PHE A 255 -18.43 18.07 15.64
N VAL A 256 -18.34 18.38 14.34
CA VAL A 256 -18.03 17.34 13.35
C VAL A 256 -16.59 16.86 13.51
N TRP A 257 -16.41 15.57 13.31
CA TRP A 257 -15.12 14.91 13.26
C TRP A 257 -14.51 15.09 11.86
N SER A 258 -13.22 15.41 11.81
CA SER A 258 -12.39 15.37 10.61
C SER A 258 -10.95 14.99 10.97
N PRO A 259 -10.10 14.61 10.01
CA PRO A 259 -8.67 14.36 10.25
C PRO A 259 -7.93 15.52 10.94
N GLU A 260 -8.37 16.76 10.76
CA GLU A 260 -7.78 17.96 11.35
C GLU A 260 -8.41 18.32 12.70
N LYS A 261 -9.69 17.99 12.88
CA LYS A 261 -10.48 18.27 14.07
C LYS A 261 -11.19 16.99 14.51
N PRO A 262 -10.49 16.05 15.17
CA PRO A 262 -11.05 14.77 15.61
C PRO A 262 -11.95 14.94 16.84
N ASN A 263 -13.07 15.65 16.67
CA ASN A 263 -14.02 15.93 17.74
C ASN A 263 -14.78 14.67 18.14
N MET A 264 -14.49 14.15 19.33
CA MET A 264 -15.08 12.92 19.85
C MET A 264 -16.13 13.20 20.94
N PHE A 265 -17.22 12.46 20.87
CA PHE A 265 -18.23 12.35 21.91
C PHE A 265 -18.04 11.03 22.65
N ALA A 266 -18.57 10.97 23.87
CA ALA A 266 -18.70 9.72 24.60
C ALA A 266 -20.13 9.57 25.11
N VAL A 267 -20.72 8.38 24.95
CA VAL A 267 -22.02 8.03 25.52
C VAL A 267 -21.86 6.86 26.48
N GLU A 268 -22.42 7.03 27.67
CA GLU A 268 -22.49 6.02 28.72
C GLU A 268 -23.97 5.68 28.96
N VAL A 269 -24.30 4.39 28.88
CA VAL A 269 -25.64 3.88 29.14
C VAL A 269 -25.62 2.91 30.31
N GLN A 270 -26.44 3.20 31.32
CA GLN A 270 -26.60 2.41 32.53
C GLN A 270 -28.04 1.92 32.64
N MET A 271 -28.22 0.68 33.11
CA MET A 271 -29.54 0.14 33.43
C MET A 271 -29.81 0.26 34.94
N GLU A 272 -30.96 0.82 35.33
CA GLU A 272 -31.38 0.89 36.72
C GLU A 272 -31.72 -0.51 37.27
N LEU A 273 -31.16 -0.85 38.41
CA LEU A 273 -31.45 -2.07 39.18
C LEU A 273 -32.54 -1.75 40.22
N LYS A 274 -33.39 -2.74 40.53
CA LYS A 274 -34.46 -2.57 41.53
C LYS A 274 -33.88 -2.19 42.89
N SER A 275 -34.11 -0.96 43.33
CA SER A 275 -33.77 -0.51 44.67
C SER A 275 -34.84 -0.91 45.69
N GLY A 276 -34.43 -1.21 46.92
CA GLY A 276 -35.37 -1.42 48.04
C GLY A 276 -36.12 -0.12 48.36
N LYS A 277 -37.40 -0.20 48.80
CA LYS A 277 -38.20 1.00 49.14
C LYS A 277 -37.41 1.96 50.04
N GLY A 278 -37.19 3.20 49.56
CA GLY A 278 -36.52 4.27 50.31
C GLY A 278 -35.01 4.38 50.14
N LYS A 279 -34.38 3.59 49.26
CA LYS A 279 -32.94 3.70 48.91
C LYS A 279 -32.75 4.40 47.56
N ALA A 280 -31.56 4.99 47.36
CA ALA A 280 -31.16 5.53 46.06
C ALA A 280 -31.19 4.44 44.97
N PRO A 281 -31.47 4.78 43.70
CA PRO A 281 -31.38 3.83 42.60
C PRO A 281 -29.95 3.29 42.47
N GLU A 282 -29.82 1.98 42.35
CA GLU A 282 -28.56 1.30 42.03
C GLU A 282 -28.52 1.09 40.51
N TYR A 283 -27.36 1.20 39.88
CA TYR A 283 -27.20 1.01 38.44
C TYR A 283 -26.31 -0.19 38.15
N ALA A 284 -26.61 -0.90 37.06
CA ALA A 284 -25.72 -1.90 36.49
C ALA A 284 -24.46 -1.25 35.92
N PHE A 285 -23.44 -2.05 35.64
CA PHE A 285 -22.23 -1.57 34.97
C PHE A 285 -22.60 -0.86 33.65
N PRO A 286 -22.02 0.32 33.39
CA PRO A 286 -22.27 1.03 32.15
C PRO A 286 -21.69 0.29 30.95
N ILE A 287 -22.32 0.46 29.81
CA ILE A 287 -21.65 0.33 28.52
C ILE A 287 -21.27 1.73 28.04
N MET A 288 -20.05 1.89 27.57
CA MET A 288 -19.54 3.15 27.03
C MET A 288 -19.14 2.97 25.57
N ARG A 289 -19.43 4.00 24.76
CA ARG A 289 -18.95 4.13 23.38
C ARG A 289 -18.48 5.55 23.15
N THR A 290 -17.33 5.68 22.50
CA THR A 290 -16.91 6.92 21.85
C THR A 290 -17.47 6.92 20.42
N PHE A 291 -17.74 8.11 19.88
CA PHE A 291 -18.21 8.28 18.51
C PHE A 291 -17.92 9.70 18.02
N GLY A 292 -18.04 9.94 16.72
CA GLY A 292 -17.87 11.26 16.13
C GLY A 292 -18.93 11.53 15.07
N PHE A 293 -19.37 12.79 14.95
CA PHE A 293 -20.29 13.19 13.89
C PHE A 293 -19.51 13.43 12.60
N ARG A 294 -19.72 12.59 11.59
CA ARG A 294 -19.21 12.88 10.25
C ARG A 294 -20.03 12.20 9.17
N LYS A 295 -19.93 12.72 7.97
CA LYS A 295 -20.42 12.08 6.75
C LYS A 295 -19.22 11.72 5.89
N PHE A 296 -19.09 10.45 5.51
CA PHE A 296 -18.09 10.03 4.53
C PHE A 296 -18.79 9.25 3.43
N ASP A 297 -18.60 9.66 2.18
CA ASP A 297 -19.21 9.00 1.03
C ASP A 297 -18.20 8.86 -0.11
N CYS A 298 -18.46 7.94 -1.03
CA CYS A 298 -17.73 7.81 -2.27
C CYS A 298 -18.74 7.76 -3.42
N LEU A 299 -18.70 8.75 -4.30
CA LEU A 299 -19.60 8.87 -5.44
C LEU A 299 -18.76 8.96 -6.71
N LYS A 300 -18.91 7.96 -7.59
CA LYS A 300 -18.15 7.87 -8.85
C LYS A 300 -16.63 8.02 -8.66
N GLY A 301 -16.11 7.51 -7.54
CA GLY A 301 -14.69 7.55 -7.21
C GLY A 301 -14.19 8.81 -6.48
N ASP A 302 -14.99 9.88 -6.43
CA ASP A 302 -14.69 11.03 -5.57
C ASP A 302 -15.12 10.74 -4.11
N PHE A 303 -14.23 11.05 -3.17
CA PHE A 303 -14.49 10.90 -1.75
C PHE A 303 -14.97 12.22 -1.15
N TYR A 304 -16.03 12.16 -0.35
CA TYR A 304 -16.64 13.31 0.30
C TYR A 304 -16.57 13.14 1.81
N LEU A 305 -15.99 14.12 2.52
CA LEU A 305 -16.02 14.21 3.97
C LEU A 305 -16.76 15.48 4.38
N ASN A 306 -17.83 15.35 5.16
CA ASN A 306 -18.65 16.45 5.64
C ASN A 306 -19.09 17.42 4.51
N ASP A 307 -19.59 16.83 3.42
CA ASP A 307 -20.08 17.52 2.21
C ASP A 307 -19.01 18.21 1.35
N ALA A 308 -17.72 17.99 1.63
CA ALA A 308 -16.60 18.50 0.84
C ALA A 308 -15.77 17.36 0.23
N ILE A 309 -15.31 17.53 -1.02
CA ILE A 309 -14.37 16.59 -1.64
C ILE A 309 -13.07 16.58 -0.84
N VAL A 310 -12.59 15.38 -0.51
CA VAL A 310 -11.30 15.13 0.13
C VAL A 310 -10.42 14.29 -0.79
N LYS A 311 -9.20 14.75 -1.04
CA LYS A 311 -8.18 13.94 -1.70
C LYS A 311 -7.54 13.01 -0.68
N LEU A 312 -7.51 11.72 -0.99
CA LEU A 312 -6.83 10.74 -0.13
C LEU A 312 -5.32 10.84 -0.35
N GLN A 313 -4.59 11.00 0.75
CA GLN A 313 -3.14 11.00 0.80
C GLN A 313 -2.77 9.99 1.87
N GLY A 314 -2.75 8.72 1.47
CA GLY A 314 -2.70 7.59 2.37
C GLY A 314 -1.43 6.76 2.27
N VAL A 315 -1.28 5.83 3.21
CA VAL A 315 -0.22 4.83 3.23
C VAL A 315 -0.76 3.45 3.59
N CYS A 316 -0.21 2.41 2.96
CA CYS A 316 -0.47 1.02 3.31
C CYS A 316 0.17 0.71 4.69
N TYR A 317 -0.64 0.29 5.65
CA TYR A 317 -0.24 0.03 7.03
C TYR A 317 -0.40 -1.44 7.38
N ASN A 318 0.73 -2.17 7.44
CA ASN A 318 0.75 -3.54 7.90
C ASN A 318 0.71 -3.59 9.45
N GLN A 319 -0.06 -4.52 10.01
CA GLN A 319 -0.21 -4.69 11.46
C GLN A 319 0.83 -5.63 12.09
N GLN A 320 1.72 -6.19 11.27
CA GLN A 320 2.72 -7.14 11.70
C GLN A 320 3.95 -6.43 12.24
N TRP A 321 4.52 -6.94 13.32
CA TRP A 321 5.78 -6.42 13.86
C TRP A 321 6.95 -7.37 13.55
N SER A 322 8.18 -6.84 13.52
CA SER A 322 9.40 -7.61 13.20
C SER A 322 9.60 -8.86 14.07
N GLU A 323 9.12 -8.87 15.31
CA GLU A 323 9.22 -10.02 16.24
C GLU A 323 8.16 -11.10 16.01
N GLY A 324 7.21 -10.86 15.10
CA GLY A 324 6.15 -11.79 14.72
C GLY A 324 4.81 -11.52 15.42
N GLY A 325 3.72 -11.71 14.67
CA GLY A 325 2.35 -11.56 15.15
C GLY A 325 1.72 -10.20 14.85
N LEU A 326 0.44 -10.06 15.21
CA LEU A 326 -0.31 -8.80 15.15
C LEU A 326 0.00 -7.91 16.35
N TRP A 327 -0.27 -6.60 16.23
CA TRP A 327 -0.30 -5.70 17.37
C TRP A 327 -1.26 -6.25 18.46
N THR A 328 -0.75 -6.40 19.68
CA THR A 328 -1.57 -6.75 20.85
C THR A 328 -2.13 -5.48 21.49
N THR A 329 -3.27 -5.62 22.17
CA THR A 329 -4.03 -4.52 22.81
C THR A 329 -3.19 -3.63 23.75
N SER A 330 -2.13 -4.18 24.36
CA SER A 330 -1.27 -3.48 25.31
C SER A 330 0.06 -2.97 24.74
N ASN A 331 0.25 -2.93 23.41
CA ASN A 331 1.55 -2.55 22.85
C ASN A 331 1.75 -1.02 22.83
N PRO A 332 2.62 -0.44 23.67
CA PRO A 332 2.82 1.01 23.71
C PRO A 332 3.43 1.58 22.42
N ALA A 333 4.04 0.74 21.58
CA ALA A 333 4.60 1.18 20.30
C ALA A 333 3.51 1.46 19.24
N LEU A 334 2.31 0.87 19.36
CA LEU A 334 1.22 1.06 18.39
C LEU A 334 0.83 2.54 18.26
N ARG A 335 0.57 3.21 19.39
CA ARG A 335 0.22 4.64 19.40
C ARG A 335 1.34 5.50 18.82
N LYS A 336 2.59 5.17 19.15
CA LYS A 336 3.75 5.88 18.64
C LYS A 336 3.86 5.74 17.11
N ASP A 337 3.60 4.55 16.58
CA ASP A 337 3.67 4.27 15.14
C ASP A 337 2.58 5.03 14.37
N LEU A 338 1.33 4.97 14.82
CA LEU A 338 0.22 5.71 14.20
C LEU A 338 0.38 7.24 14.30
N LEU A 339 0.93 7.75 15.41
CA LEU A 339 1.29 9.16 15.53
C LEU A 339 2.39 9.55 14.54
N ALA A 340 3.34 8.65 14.25
CA ALA A 340 4.37 8.91 13.25
C ALA A 340 3.79 8.95 11.83
N VAL A 341 2.83 8.06 11.49
CA VAL A 341 2.07 8.14 10.23
C VAL A 341 1.40 9.50 10.09
N LYS A 342 0.68 9.95 11.12
CA LYS A 342 0.01 11.27 11.13
C LYS A 342 1.02 12.41 10.99
N ALA A 343 2.14 12.35 11.70
CA ALA A 343 3.19 13.37 11.65
C ALA A 343 3.91 13.45 10.29
N ALA A 344 3.93 12.34 9.53
CA ALA A 344 4.43 12.29 8.16
C ALA A 344 3.50 12.98 7.14
N GLY A 345 2.30 13.39 7.57
CA GLY A 345 1.35 14.17 6.76
C GLY A 345 0.21 13.36 6.15
N PHE A 346 0.22 12.02 6.27
CA PHE A 346 -0.84 11.18 5.73
C PHE A 346 -2.18 11.44 6.44
N ASN A 347 -3.26 11.45 5.67
CA ASN A 347 -4.63 11.63 6.18
C ASN A 347 -5.41 10.31 6.25
N ALA A 348 -4.91 9.24 5.63
CA ALA A 348 -5.54 7.93 5.59
C ALA A 348 -4.53 6.78 5.72
N ILE A 349 -5.00 5.65 6.25
CA ILE A 349 -4.30 4.37 6.23
C ILE A 349 -5.18 3.28 5.63
N ARG A 350 -4.56 2.35 4.93
CA ARG A 350 -5.17 1.12 4.42
C ARG A 350 -4.64 -0.07 5.21
N SER A 351 -5.51 -0.92 5.75
CA SER A 351 -5.10 -1.93 6.74
C SER A 351 -4.51 -3.24 6.15
N CYS A 352 -4.42 -3.34 4.82
CA CYS A 352 -3.67 -4.35 4.06
C CYS A 352 -3.99 -5.80 4.46
N GLY A 353 -5.18 -6.28 4.07
CA GLY A 353 -5.58 -7.68 4.19
C GLY A 353 -5.91 -8.18 5.61
N ALA A 354 -6.00 -7.29 6.60
CA ALA A 354 -6.60 -7.59 7.91
C ALA A 354 -7.17 -6.34 8.59
N PRO A 355 -8.23 -6.51 9.41
CA PRO A 355 -8.85 -5.39 10.13
C PRO A 355 -7.95 -4.91 11.26
N LEU A 356 -7.79 -3.59 11.42
CA LEU A 356 -7.16 -3.01 12.61
C LEU A 356 -7.90 -3.42 13.89
N SER A 357 -7.16 -3.57 14.99
CA SER A 357 -7.76 -3.80 16.31
C SER A 357 -8.53 -2.57 16.80
N THR A 358 -9.44 -2.76 17.75
CA THR A 358 -10.21 -1.66 18.38
C THR A 358 -9.29 -0.59 18.96
N GLU A 359 -8.17 -0.97 19.57
CA GLU A 359 -7.21 -0.02 20.14
C GLU A 359 -6.51 0.82 19.07
N ALA A 360 -6.19 0.23 17.92
CA ALA A 360 -5.64 0.98 16.79
C ALA A 360 -6.68 1.96 16.23
N LEU A 361 -7.95 1.56 16.16
CA LEU A 361 -9.05 2.41 15.71
C LEU A 361 -9.35 3.54 16.70
N ASP A 362 -9.34 3.28 18.01
CA ASP A 362 -9.44 4.30 19.06
C ASP A 362 -8.33 5.37 18.91
N ILE A 363 -7.10 4.93 18.64
CA ILE A 363 -5.99 5.86 18.37
C ILE A 363 -6.27 6.67 17.09
N CYS A 364 -6.72 6.03 16.01
CA CYS A 364 -7.03 6.71 14.74
C CYS A 364 -8.18 7.72 14.88
N ASP A 365 -9.20 7.40 15.68
CA ASP A 365 -10.30 8.30 16.04
C ASP A 365 -9.78 9.55 16.73
N GLU A 366 -8.90 9.38 17.73
CA GLU A 366 -8.35 10.46 18.54
C GLU A 366 -7.38 11.38 17.76
N ILE A 367 -6.55 10.81 16.89
CA ILE A 367 -5.51 11.58 16.17
C ILE A 367 -5.97 12.08 14.80
N GLY A 368 -7.16 11.66 14.35
CA GLY A 368 -7.72 12.04 13.07
C GLY A 368 -7.00 11.39 11.88
N LEU A 369 -7.01 10.06 11.81
CA LEU A 369 -6.61 9.30 10.61
C LEU A 369 -7.82 8.57 10.05
N LEU A 370 -8.07 8.70 8.75
CA LEU A 370 -9.07 7.88 8.05
C LEU A 370 -8.53 6.45 7.89
N VAL A 371 -9.41 5.46 8.04
CA VAL A 371 -9.07 4.05 7.90
C VAL A 371 -9.88 3.42 6.78
N PHE A 372 -9.19 2.87 5.79
CA PHE A 372 -9.71 1.95 4.80
C PHE A 372 -9.52 0.55 5.38
N GLN A 373 -10.57 0.08 6.05
CA GLN A 373 -10.55 -1.11 6.87
C GLN A 373 -10.82 -2.33 6.00
N GLU A 374 -9.78 -3.11 5.74
CA GLU A 374 -9.87 -4.34 4.97
C GLU A 374 -10.32 -5.51 5.82
N PHE A 375 -11.31 -6.25 5.33
CA PHE A 375 -11.64 -7.56 5.87
C PHE A 375 -10.54 -8.58 5.51
N PRO A 376 -10.40 -9.67 6.29
CA PRO A 376 -9.32 -10.64 6.10
C PRO A 376 -9.66 -11.64 4.97
N ILE A 377 -10.09 -11.12 3.81
CA ILE A 377 -10.38 -11.89 2.60
C ILE A 377 -9.22 -11.61 1.64
N HIS A 378 -8.37 -12.61 1.48
CA HIS A 378 -7.22 -12.54 0.59
C HIS A 378 -7.02 -13.89 -0.10
N THR A 379 -6.96 -13.89 -1.44
CA THR A 379 -6.70 -15.07 -2.30
C THR A 379 -7.56 -16.30 -1.98
N MET A 380 -8.79 -16.09 -1.47
CA MET A 380 -9.72 -17.17 -1.15
C MET A 380 -10.28 -17.86 -2.41
N ARG A 381 -10.50 -19.17 -2.31
CA ARG A 381 -11.31 -19.96 -3.24
C ARG A 381 -12.79 -19.71 -2.98
N SER A 382 -13.59 -19.79 -4.04
CA SER A 382 -15.04 -19.60 -3.96
C SER A 382 -15.77 -20.89 -3.63
N THR A 383 -16.12 -21.07 -2.35
CA THR A 383 -16.95 -22.18 -1.87
C THR A 383 -18.19 -21.67 -1.12
N PRO A 384 -19.32 -22.42 -1.08
CA PRO A 384 -20.50 -22.02 -0.32
C PRO A 384 -20.21 -21.78 1.17
N ALA A 385 -19.39 -22.64 1.77
CA ALA A 385 -18.99 -22.50 3.18
C ALA A 385 -18.11 -21.27 3.40
N GLY A 386 -17.10 -21.05 2.53
CA GLY A 386 -16.22 -19.89 2.62
C GLY A 386 -16.97 -18.56 2.48
N LEU A 387 -17.97 -18.50 1.60
CA LEU A 387 -18.85 -17.34 1.49
C LEU A 387 -19.63 -17.06 2.78
N GLU A 388 -20.15 -18.10 3.43
CA GLU A 388 -20.90 -17.95 4.67
C GLU A 388 -20.00 -17.53 5.83
N TYR A 389 -18.80 -18.10 5.93
CA TYR A 389 -17.78 -17.65 6.89
C TYR A 389 -17.41 -16.19 6.68
N ALA A 390 -17.20 -15.76 5.43
CA ALA A 390 -16.89 -14.37 5.11
C ALA A 390 -18.03 -13.42 5.52
N LYS A 391 -19.29 -13.75 5.20
CA LYS A 391 -20.46 -12.93 5.59
C LYS A 391 -20.60 -12.79 7.10
N ASN A 392 -20.47 -13.89 7.84
CA ASN A 392 -20.59 -13.86 9.30
C ASN A 392 -19.47 -13.03 9.91
N LEU A 393 -18.23 -13.23 9.45
CA LEU A 393 -17.09 -12.46 9.94
C LEU A 393 -17.21 -10.96 9.62
N ILE A 394 -17.64 -10.60 8.42
CA ILE A 394 -17.92 -9.20 8.03
C ILE A 394 -18.91 -8.59 9.01
N ASN A 395 -20.05 -9.25 9.22
CA ASN A 395 -21.09 -8.75 10.11
C ASN A 395 -20.60 -8.57 11.55
N ASP A 396 -19.79 -9.51 12.04
CA ASP A 396 -19.27 -9.47 13.41
C ASP A 396 -18.22 -8.37 13.59
N ILE A 397 -17.32 -8.17 12.61
CA ILE A 397 -16.36 -7.06 12.62
C ILE A 397 -17.08 -5.71 12.55
N VAL A 398 -18.05 -5.55 11.63
CA VAL A 398 -18.81 -4.30 11.50
C VAL A 398 -19.57 -3.99 12.79
N LYS A 399 -20.22 -4.99 13.41
CA LYS A 399 -20.90 -4.81 14.71
C LYS A 399 -19.94 -4.37 15.81
N GLU A 400 -18.73 -4.91 15.85
CA GLU A 400 -17.75 -4.52 16.87
C GLU A 400 -17.23 -3.09 16.64
N GLN A 401 -17.03 -2.69 15.38
CA GLN A 401 -16.22 -1.52 15.03
C GLN A 401 -17.01 -0.33 14.45
N HIS A 402 -18.33 -0.43 14.25
CA HIS A 402 -19.14 0.62 13.59
C HIS A 402 -19.16 1.98 14.34
N ASN A 403 -18.74 2.05 15.61
CA ASN A 403 -18.76 3.30 16.36
C ASN A 403 -17.55 4.21 16.04
N HIS A 404 -16.53 3.68 15.36
CA HIS A 404 -15.30 4.41 15.06
C HIS A 404 -15.46 5.39 13.89
N PRO A 405 -15.45 6.72 14.11
CA PRO A 405 -15.48 7.69 13.02
C PRO A 405 -14.24 7.60 12.12
N CYS A 406 -13.11 7.03 12.53
CA CYS A 406 -11.95 6.90 11.64
C CYS A 406 -12.22 6.00 10.43
N ILE A 407 -13.08 4.98 10.53
CA ILE A 407 -13.33 4.01 9.45
C ILE A 407 -14.08 4.69 8.30
N ALA A 408 -13.36 5.09 7.26
CA ALA A 408 -13.89 5.80 6.11
C ALA A 408 -14.65 4.85 5.17
N ALA A 409 -14.05 3.69 4.89
CA ALA A 409 -14.61 2.68 4.02
C ALA A 409 -14.34 1.27 4.53
N TRP A 410 -15.31 0.40 4.31
CA TRP A 410 -15.17 -1.05 4.44
C TRP A 410 -14.65 -1.61 3.12
N VAL A 411 -13.58 -2.39 3.16
CA VAL A 411 -12.97 -2.97 1.97
C VAL A 411 -13.00 -4.48 2.10
N MET A 412 -13.61 -5.21 1.15
CA MET A 412 -13.68 -6.68 1.25
C MET A 412 -12.29 -7.30 1.20
N GLY A 413 -11.39 -6.76 0.39
CA GLY A 413 -9.97 -7.01 0.43
C GLY A 413 -9.28 -6.45 -0.81
N SER A 414 -8.09 -6.94 -1.11
CA SER A 414 -7.33 -6.61 -2.31
C SER A 414 -6.74 -7.83 -2.99
N GLU A 415 -6.42 -7.68 -4.28
CA GLU A 415 -5.84 -8.74 -5.13
C GLU A 415 -6.66 -10.04 -5.10
N ASN A 416 -7.96 -9.91 -4.84
CA ASN A 416 -8.85 -11.05 -4.73
C ASN A 416 -9.37 -11.45 -6.11
N GLY A 417 -8.87 -12.57 -6.64
CA GLY A 417 -9.32 -13.14 -7.91
C GLY A 417 -10.77 -13.65 -7.89
N THR A 418 -10.98 -14.92 -8.26
CA THR A 418 -12.31 -15.49 -8.56
C THR A 418 -13.37 -15.34 -7.46
N PHE A 419 -13.00 -15.33 -6.18
CA PHE A 419 -13.97 -15.20 -5.08
C PHE A 419 -14.75 -13.88 -5.09
N MET A 420 -14.03 -12.75 -5.22
CA MET A 420 -14.65 -11.43 -5.24
C MET A 420 -15.39 -11.16 -6.56
N LEU A 421 -14.85 -11.65 -7.69
CA LEU A 421 -15.54 -11.62 -8.97
C LEU A 421 -16.93 -12.29 -8.92
N GLN A 422 -17.02 -13.48 -8.29
CA GLN A 422 -18.27 -14.25 -8.22
C GLN A 422 -19.24 -13.77 -7.12
N ASN A 423 -18.72 -13.22 -6.01
CA ASN A 423 -19.53 -12.96 -4.82
C ASN A 423 -19.55 -11.50 -4.34
N GLY A 424 -18.87 -10.57 -5.01
CA GLY A 424 -18.74 -9.18 -4.56
C GLY A 424 -20.07 -8.49 -4.25
N ASN A 425 -21.09 -8.64 -5.09
CA ASN A 425 -22.42 -8.08 -4.81
C ASN A 425 -23.07 -8.70 -3.56
N LYS A 426 -22.88 -10.01 -3.35
CA LYS A 426 -23.44 -10.71 -2.19
C LYS A 426 -22.78 -10.25 -0.88
N LEU A 427 -21.49 -9.92 -0.93
CA LEU A 427 -20.73 -9.41 0.22
C LEU A 427 -21.05 -7.95 0.50
N LEU A 428 -21.13 -7.10 -0.54
CA LEU A 428 -21.56 -5.70 -0.40
C LEU A 428 -22.97 -5.61 0.21
N ASN A 429 -23.91 -6.41 -0.29
CA ASN A 429 -25.28 -6.48 0.24
C ASN A 429 -25.36 -7.10 1.64
N ALA A 430 -24.32 -7.78 2.14
CA ALA A 430 -24.29 -8.29 3.51
C ALA A 430 -24.00 -7.18 4.52
N ILE A 431 -23.29 -6.11 4.11
CA ILE A 431 -22.96 -4.97 4.99
C ILE A 431 -24.14 -4.01 5.15
N SER A 432 -24.90 -3.74 4.08
CA SER A 432 -25.92 -2.68 4.09
C SER A 432 -26.96 -2.79 5.21
N PRO A 433 -27.39 -3.99 5.70
CA PRO A 433 -28.31 -4.07 6.84
C PRO A 433 -27.65 -3.76 8.19
N VAL A 434 -26.32 -3.72 8.26
CA VAL A 434 -25.53 -3.62 9.50
C VAL A 434 -24.85 -2.25 9.62
N ASP A 435 -24.39 -1.67 8.52
CA ASP A 435 -23.82 -0.31 8.47
C ASP A 435 -24.20 0.39 7.16
N MET A 436 -24.87 1.54 7.28
CA MET A 436 -25.28 2.41 6.18
C MET A 436 -24.58 3.78 6.23
N THR A 437 -23.58 3.95 7.10
CA THR A 437 -22.91 5.24 7.34
C THR A 437 -21.52 5.33 6.72
N ARG A 438 -21.06 4.24 6.08
CA ARG A 438 -19.74 4.09 5.45
C ARG A 438 -19.87 3.43 4.09
N ALA A 439 -19.06 3.88 3.14
CA ALA A 439 -18.98 3.26 1.84
C ALA A 439 -18.37 1.86 1.96
N ALA A 440 -18.80 0.94 1.10
CA ALA A 440 -18.22 -0.41 1.01
C ALA A 440 -17.65 -0.66 -0.39
N ILE A 441 -16.39 -1.08 -0.44
CA ILE A 441 -15.62 -1.33 -1.67
C ILE A 441 -15.36 -2.83 -1.76
N SER A 442 -15.65 -3.42 -2.93
CA SER A 442 -15.46 -4.86 -3.11
C SER A 442 -13.99 -5.23 -3.26
N ASN A 443 -13.22 -4.48 -4.05
CA ASN A 443 -11.81 -4.78 -4.24
C ASN A 443 -11.04 -3.48 -4.43
N LEU A 444 -9.87 -3.42 -3.81
CA LEU A 444 -8.84 -2.45 -4.17
C LEU A 444 -7.80 -3.12 -5.07
N ASP A 445 -7.11 -2.29 -5.83
CA ASP A 445 -6.13 -2.70 -6.85
C ASP A 445 -6.80 -3.56 -7.94
N SER A 446 -8.02 -3.15 -8.30
CA SER A 446 -8.86 -3.82 -9.31
C SER A 446 -8.25 -3.79 -10.70
N ILE A 447 -7.39 -2.82 -10.92
CA ILE A 447 -6.55 -2.69 -12.09
C ILE A 447 -5.13 -2.78 -11.59
N TYR A 448 -4.36 -3.67 -12.19
CA TYR A 448 -2.98 -3.86 -11.85
C TYR A 448 -2.11 -3.76 -13.09
N LEU A 449 -1.08 -2.92 -12.99
CA LEU A 449 -0.03 -2.78 -13.98
C LEU A 449 1.23 -3.45 -13.44
N ASP A 450 1.67 -4.53 -14.10
CA ASP A 450 2.87 -5.25 -13.71
C ASP A 450 4.14 -4.76 -14.40
N ASN A 451 5.26 -5.40 -14.05
CA ASN A 451 6.58 -5.02 -14.52
C ASN A 451 6.82 -5.35 -16.01
N GLU A 452 5.96 -6.17 -16.61
CA GLU A 452 6.02 -6.57 -18.02
C GLU A 452 5.05 -5.71 -18.85
N GLY A 453 4.50 -4.64 -18.25
CA GLY A 453 3.52 -3.79 -18.92
C GLY A 453 2.18 -4.50 -19.13
N THR A 454 1.92 -5.63 -18.47
CA THR A 454 0.64 -6.34 -18.64
C THR A 454 -0.42 -5.71 -17.74
N PHE A 455 -1.55 -5.36 -18.35
CA PHE A 455 -2.72 -4.86 -17.65
C PHE A 455 -3.61 -6.03 -17.20
N HIS A 456 -3.95 -6.05 -15.91
CA HIS A 456 -4.90 -7.01 -15.35
C HIS A 456 -6.09 -6.25 -14.78
N ALA A 457 -7.29 -6.59 -15.24
CA ALA A 457 -8.53 -5.95 -14.80
C ALA A 457 -9.45 -6.93 -14.06
N ASP A 458 -10.11 -6.44 -13.01
CA ASP A 458 -11.18 -7.12 -12.31
C ASP A 458 -12.45 -6.26 -12.20
N THR A 459 -13.53 -6.86 -11.69
CA THR A 459 -14.80 -6.17 -11.49
C THR A 459 -14.82 -5.47 -10.14
N GLY A 460 -14.04 -4.39 -9.98
CA GLY A 460 -14.13 -3.50 -8.83
C GLY A 460 -15.52 -2.86 -8.72
N LYS A 461 -16.07 -2.81 -7.50
CA LYS A 461 -17.43 -2.33 -7.22
C LYS A 461 -17.47 -1.51 -5.93
N LEU A 462 -18.42 -0.59 -5.90
CA LEU A 462 -18.65 0.32 -4.78
C LEU A 462 -20.13 0.36 -4.44
N LEU A 463 -20.43 0.24 -3.15
CA LEU A 463 -21.70 0.59 -2.54
C LEU A 463 -21.53 1.92 -1.77
N PRO A 464 -22.05 3.04 -2.32
CA PRO A 464 -22.02 4.34 -1.66
C PRO A 464 -22.91 4.42 -0.42
N VAL A 465 -22.76 5.49 0.36
CA VAL A 465 -23.62 5.78 1.52
C VAL A 465 -24.94 6.41 1.08
N SER A 466 -24.87 7.45 0.25
CA SER A 466 -26.08 8.20 -0.15
C SER A 466 -26.90 7.54 -1.26
N VAL A 467 -26.41 6.44 -1.85
CA VAL A 467 -27.04 5.77 -2.98
C VAL A 467 -27.17 4.28 -2.70
N ASP A 468 -28.42 3.80 -2.65
CA ASP A 468 -28.74 2.36 -2.50
C ASP A 468 -28.62 1.61 -3.84
N ARG A 469 -27.45 1.71 -4.47
CA ARG A 469 -27.12 1.03 -5.72
C ARG A 469 -25.61 0.77 -5.81
N ILE A 470 -25.27 -0.49 -6.05
CA ILE A 470 -23.89 -0.89 -6.39
C ILE A 470 -23.53 -0.31 -7.76
N SER A 471 -22.36 0.34 -7.82
CA SER A 471 -21.77 0.91 -9.04
C SER A 471 -20.40 0.29 -9.31
N GLN A 472 -19.89 0.46 -10.54
CA GLN A 472 -18.50 0.11 -10.86
C GLN A 472 -17.54 1.06 -10.14
N PHE A 473 -16.42 0.52 -9.70
CA PHE A 473 -15.36 1.27 -9.05
C PHE A 473 -14.02 0.74 -9.54
N ALA A 474 -13.11 1.64 -9.86
CA ALA A 474 -11.77 1.30 -10.29
C ALA A 474 -10.77 1.87 -9.30
N SER A 475 -9.77 1.07 -8.99
CA SER A 475 -8.56 1.46 -8.29
C SER A 475 -7.38 0.86 -9.03
N LEU A 476 -6.29 1.61 -9.07
CA LEU A 476 -5.15 1.32 -9.91
C LEU A 476 -3.93 1.06 -9.02
N ALA A 477 -3.35 -0.13 -9.09
CA ALA A 477 -2.04 -0.40 -8.51
C ALA A 477 -0.96 -0.24 -9.57
N VAL A 478 0.00 0.64 -9.31
CA VAL A 478 1.15 0.89 -10.19
C VAL A 478 2.47 0.62 -9.51
N ARG A 479 3.37 0.04 -10.29
CA ARG A 479 4.77 -0.18 -9.97
C ARG A 479 5.58 0.59 -11.03
N PRO A 480 5.75 1.91 -10.87
CA PRO A 480 6.41 2.75 -11.88
C PRO A 480 7.94 2.65 -11.80
N LYS A 481 8.64 3.00 -12.89
CA LYS A 481 10.12 2.98 -13.04
C LYS A 481 10.84 4.02 -12.17
N MET A 482 12.14 3.89 -11.94
CA MET A 482 12.87 4.78 -11.03
C MET A 482 13.29 6.14 -11.59
N ASN A 483 13.24 6.44 -12.88
CA ASN A 483 13.58 7.78 -13.40
C ASN A 483 12.54 8.22 -14.44
N PRO A 484 11.44 8.88 -14.03
CA PRO A 484 10.40 9.31 -14.96
C PRO A 484 10.89 10.51 -15.80
N GLY A 485 10.96 10.37 -17.13
CA GLY A 485 11.21 11.48 -18.05
C GLY A 485 9.96 12.33 -18.30
N ALA A 486 10.11 13.44 -19.03
CA ALA A 486 9.01 14.36 -19.35
C ALA A 486 7.83 13.63 -20.01
N ALA A 487 8.09 12.80 -21.04
CA ALA A 487 7.06 12.02 -21.72
C ALA A 487 6.32 11.03 -20.79
N TYR A 488 7.01 10.42 -19.82
CA TYR A 488 6.35 9.53 -18.88
C TYR A 488 5.50 10.31 -17.86
N THR A 489 5.97 11.46 -17.38
CA THR A 489 5.13 12.31 -16.51
C THR A 489 3.93 12.90 -17.24
N HIS A 490 4.04 13.17 -18.55
CA HIS A 490 2.90 13.50 -19.42
C HIS A 490 1.89 12.37 -19.42
N TYR A 491 2.34 11.15 -19.73
CA TYR A 491 1.47 9.97 -19.70
C TYR A 491 0.77 9.80 -18.34
N LEU A 492 1.47 9.89 -17.22
CA LEU A 492 0.84 9.76 -15.89
C LEU A 492 -0.16 10.88 -15.57
N ALA A 493 0.07 12.09 -16.08
CA ALA A 493 -0.80 13.24 -15.86
C ALA A 493 -2.11 13.16 -16.67
N HIS A 494 -2.13 12.40 -17.76
CA HIS A 494 -3.27 12.36 -18.68
C HIS A 494 -3.84 10.97 -18.95
N CYS A 495 -3.18 9.88 -18.52
CA CYS A 495 -3.68 8.52 -18.70
C CYS A 495 -5.11 8.39 -18.18
N PHE A 496 -5.90 7.56 -18.85
CA PHE A 496 -7.34 7.38 -18.61
C PHE A 496 -8.23 8.61 -18.87
N ASN A 497 -7.70 9.69 -19.45
CA ASN A 497 -8.51 10.81 -19.91
C ASN A 497 -9.20 10.47 -21.23
N LYS A 498 -10.54 10.45 -21.25
CA LYS A 498 -11.34 10.10 -22.44
C LYS A 498 -11.34 11.16 -23.53
N ASP A 499 -10.94 12.39 -23.19
CA ASP A 499 -10.94 13.52 -24.11
C ASP A 499 -9.60 13.64 -24.90
N GLU A 500 -8.62 12.78 -24.63
CA GLU A 500 -7.35 12.72 -25.36
C GLU A 500 -7.33 11.50 -26.27
N GLU A 501 -7.33 11.70 -27.59
CA GLU A 501 -7.55 10.62 -28.55
C GLU A 501 -6.30 9.79 -28.90
N GLU A 502 -5.09 10.17 -28.47
CA GLU A 502 -3.86 9.38 -28.75
C GLU A 502 -2.77 9.62 -27.67
N LEU A 503 -2.86 8.95 -26.53
CA LEU A 503 -1.79 8.92 -25.53
C LEU A 503 -0.83 7.78 -25.85
N VAL A 504 0.32 8.11 -26.46
CA VAL A 504 1.36 7.11 -26.72
C VAL A 504 2.08 6.80 -25.42
N VAL A 505 2.09 5.52 -25.08
CA VAL A 505 2.83 5.01 -23.96
C VAL A 505 4.30 5.04 -24.33
N PRO A 506 5.16 5.78 -23.60
CA PRO A 506 6.56 5.87 -23.99
C PRO A 506 7.22 4.49 -23.94
N ASP A 507 7.99 4.13 -24.97
CA ASP A 507 8.77 2.87 -25.03
C ASP A 507 9.72 2.76 -23.83
N SER A 508 10.28 3.90 -23.43
CA SER A 508 11.11 4.05 -22.22
C SER A 508 10.32 3.99 -20.90
N GLY A 509 8.99 4.03 -20.92
CA GLY A 509 8.09 4.13 -19.77
C GLY A 509 7.44 2.82 -19.30
N LEU A 510 6.79 2.07 -20.21
CA LEU A 510 6.06 0.83 -19.88
C LEU A 510 6.34 -0.36 -20.82
N GLY A 511 7.00 -0.14 -21.96
CA GLY A 511 7.81 -1.16 -22.65
C GLY A 511 7.13 -2.33 -23.36
N ASP A 512 5.87 -2.24 -23.82
CA ASP A 512 5.30 -3.19 -24.80
C ASP A 512 4.13 -2.56 -25.61
N ASN A 513 4.06 -2.87 -26.90
CA ASN A 513 2.92 -2.58 -27.78
C ASN A 513 1.61 -3.25 -27.30
N GLN A 514 1.69 -4.38 -26.59
CA GLN A 514 0.51 -5.03 -25.99
C GLN A 514 -0.18 -4.18 -24.92
N PHE A 515 0.55 -3.27 -24.26
CA PHE A 515 -0.02 -2.36 -23.30
C PHE A 515 -0.93 -1.31 -23.96
N GLN A 516 -0.55 -0.80 -25.13
CA GLN A 516 -1.36 0.16 -25.90
C GLN A 516 -2.69 -0.47 -26.37
N ASP A 517 -2.65 -1.71 -26.88
CA ASP A 517 -3.84 -2.43 -27.34
C ASP A 517 -4.83 -2.78 -26.21
N SER A 518 -4.34 -2.97 -24.98
CA SER A 518 -5.15 -3.33 -23.82
C SER A 518 -5.62 -2.13 -23.00
N GLU A 519 -4.82 -1.05 -22.90
CA GLU A 519 -5.16 0.19 -22.22
C GLU A 519 -6.43 0.81 -22.79
N ASP A 520 -6.53 1.00 -24.10
CA ASP A 520 -7.70 1.62 -24.74
C ASP A 520 -8.99 0.89 -24.38
N SER A 521 -8.93 -0.44 -24.35
CA SER A 521 -10.08 -1.30 -24.06
C SER A 521 -10.54 -1.20 -22.59
N ASP A 522 -9.61 -1.04 -21.65
CA ASP A 522 -9.91 -0.98 -20.22
C ASP A 522 -10.12 0.46 -19.72
N ALA A 523 -9.38 1.44 -20.24
CA ALA A 523 -9.62 2.87 -20.03
C ALA A 523 -11.01 3.28 -20.52
N ALA A 524 -11.48 2.74 -21.66
CA ALA A 524 -12.84 2.95 -22.14
C ALA A 524 -13.91 2.48 -21.14
N ARG A 525 -13.61 1.46 -20.31
CA ARG A 525 -14.54 0.88 -19.31
C ARG A 525 -14.54 1.63 -17.98
N ILE A 526 -13.61 2.54 -17.75
CA ILE A 526 -13.51 3.33 -16.53
C ILE A 526 -14.30 4.63 -16.72
N ASP A 527 -15.49 4.72 -16.14
CA ASP A 527 -16.35 5.91 -16.21
C ASP A 527 -16.22 6.84 -14.97
N ASN A 528 -15.41 6.43 -13.99
CA ASN A 528 -15.35 7.01 -12.66
C ASN A 528 -13.90 7.30 -12.27
N LYS A 529 -13.70 8.21 -11.29
CA LYS A 529 -12.37 8.49 -10.76
C LYS A 529 -11.77 7.29 -10.04
N MET A 530 -10.45 7.26 -9.99
CA MET A 530 -9.67 6.16 -9.45
C MET A 530 -8.84 6.56 -8.25
N LEU A 531 -8.76 5.64 -7.30
CA LEU A 531 -7.78 5.67 -6.23
C LEU A 531 -6.54 4.89 -6.66
N VAL A 532 -5.36 5.48 -6.55
CA VAL A 532 -4.11 4.85 -7.00
C VAL A 532 -3.31 4.30 -5.82
N THR A 533 -2.89 3.05 -5.87
CA THR A 533 -1.87 2.50 -4.97
C THR A 533 -0.53 2.55 -5.70
N ILE A 534 0.44 3.28 -5.15
CA ILE A 534 1.77 3.45 -5.76
C ILE A 534 2.79 2.75 -4.88
N LYS A 535 3.47 1.73 -5.44
CA LYS A 535 4.57 1.08 -4.71
C LYS A 535 5.82 1.96 -4.70
N ASN A 536 6.45 2.08 -3.52
CA ASN A 536 7.72 2.78 -3.36
C ASN A 536 8.85 2.05 -4.09
N HIS A 537 9.87 2.83 -4.48
CA HIS A 537 11.17 2.28 -4.83
C HIS A 537 11.86 1.73 -3.58
N THR A 538 12.95 0.96 -3.74
CA THR A 538 13.74 0.53 -2.58
C THR A 538 14.33 1.75 -1.88
N LEU A 539 14.01 1.90 -0.60
CA LEU A 539 14.49 2.92 0.29
C LEU A 539 15.40 2.29 1.34
N LEU A 540 16.70 2.30 1.10
CA LEU A 540 17.67 1.59 1.94
C LEU A 540 17.81 2.26 3.32
N PRO A 541 17.75 1.49 4.43
CA PRO A 541 18.18 2.00 5.72
C PRO A 541 19.70 2.24 5.73
N ASN A 542 20.18 3.12 6.60
CA ASN A 542 21.62 3.45 6.72
C ASN A 542 22.53 2.26 7.06
N SER A 543 21.94 1.17 7.57
CA SER A 543 22.62 -0.08 7.88
C SER A 543 21.60 -1.23 7.89
N ALA A 544 22.08 -2.46 7.75
CA ALA A 544 21.23 -3.65 7.85
C ALA A 544 20.34 -3.62 9.11
N THR A 545 19.03 -3.65 8.90
CA THR A 545 18.06 -3.74 9.98
C THR A 545 18.32 -5.00 10.79
N ASN A 546 18.42 -4.85 12.11
CA ASN A 546 18.55 -5.99 13.01
C ASN A 546 17.18 -6.35 13.56
N ILE A 547 16.56 -7.37 12.96
CA ILE A 547 15.32 -7.96 13.46
C ILE A 547 15.62 -9.19 14.32
N LYS A 548 14.80 -9.38 15.33
CA LYS A 548 14.85 -10.51 16.27
C LYS A 548 13.46 -11.11 16.35
N GLY A 549 13.39 -12.38 16.75
CA GLY A 549 12.14 -13.12 16.83
C GLY A 549 12.27 -14.45 16.10
N PRO A 550 11.52 -15.47 16.53
CA PRO A 550 11.67 -16.83 15.99
C PRO A 550 11.18 -17.02 14.56
N ARG A 551 10.40 -16.06 14.05
CA ARG A 551 9.93 -16.02 12.66
C ARG A 551 10.78 -15.11 11.77
N SER A 552 11.62 -14.28 12.38
CA SER A 552 12.40 -13.24 11.71
C SER A 552 13.82 -13.69 11.39
N VAL A 553 14.24 -14.91 11.79
CA VAL A 553 15.59 -15.42 11.52
C VAL A 553 15.87 -15.52 10.01
N LYS A 554 14.90 -15.99 9.22
CA LYS A 554 15.01 -16.07 7.76
C LYS A 554 15.20 -14.67 7.16
N ASN A 555 14.31 -13.74 7.52
CA ASN A 555 14.37 -12.35 7.07
C ASN A 555 15.68 -11.67 7.54
N GLN A 556 16.10 -11.88 8.78
CA GLN A 556 17.35 -11.31 9.34
C GLN A 556 18.56 -11.80 8.56
N LYS A 557 18.59 -13.09 8.19
CA LYS A 557 19.64 -13.65 7.34
C LYS A 557 19.58 -13.04 5.93
N ALA A 558 18.40 -12.90 5.35
CA ALA A 558 18.21 -12.31 4.03
C ALA A 558 18.68 -10.84 4.00
N ILE A 559 18.26 -10.01 4.96
CA ILE A 559 18.67 -8.60 5.10
C ILE A 559 20.18 -8.49 5.26
N LYS A 560 20.80 -9.30 6.13
CA LYS A 560 22.27 -9.30 6.30
C LYS A 560 22.99 -9.70 5.01
N ASN A 561 22.48 -10.69 4.29
CA ASN A 561 23.06 -11.14 3.03
C ASN A 561 22.95 -10.06 1.96
N ALA A 562 21.79 -9.38 1.85
CA ALA A 562 21.58 -8.27 0.95
C ALA A 562 22.59 -7.14 1.23
N PHE A 563 22.70 -6.68 2.47
CA PHE A 563 23.68 -5.65 2.84
C PHE A 563 25.12 -6.08 2.61
N LYS A 564 25.45 -7.36 2.84
CA LYS A 564 26.78 -7.89 2.52
C LYS A 564 27.05 -7.86 1.01
N ALA A 565 26.05 -8.18 0.19
CA ALA A 565 26.17 -8.12 -1.26
C ALA A 565 26.38 -6.67 -1.73
N ILE A 566 25.60 -5.72 -1.19
CA ILE A 566 25.76 -4.28 -1.50
C ILE A 566 27.15 -3.80 -1.09
N ASP A 567 27.59 -4.10 0.14
CA ASP A 567 28.93 -3.73 0.62
C ASP A 567 30.05 -4.32 -0.24
N SER A 568 29.89 -5.58 -0.68
CA SER A 568 30.84 -6.24 -1.58
C SER A 568 30.89 -5.58 -2.96
N PHE A 569 29.74 -5.16 -3.50
CA PHE A 569 29.68 -4.42 -4.76
C PHE A 569 30.35 -3.04 -4.60
N VAL A 570 30.01 -2.29 -3.55
CA VAL A 570 30.53 -0.94 -3.33
C VAL A 570 32.06 -0.94 -3.11
N ALA A 571 32.59 -1.97 -2.45
CA ALA A 571 34.03 -2.16 -2.31
C ALA A 571 34.71 -2.74 -3.57
N GLY A 572 33.93 -3.20 -4.54
CA GLY A 572 34.40 -3.82 -5.77
C GLY A 572 34.84 -2.80 -6.83
N PRO A 573 35.56 -3.26 -7.87
CA PRO A 573 36.12 -2.40 -8.91
C PRO A 573 35.06 -1.78 -9.84
N LEU A 574 33.83 -2.28 -9.80
CA LEU A 574 32.72 -1.79 -10.62
C LEU A 574 32.00 -0.59 -10.00
N SER A 575 32.23 -0.28 -8.73
CA SER A 575 31.55 0.80 -8.01
C SER A 575 32.21 2.15 -8.25
N VAL A 576 31.40 3.19 -8.45
CA VAL A 576 31.83 4.60 -8.45
C VAL A 576 31.68 5.27 -7.08
N TRP A 577 30.95 4.63 -6.17
CA TRP A 577 30.74 5.15 -4.81
C TRP A 577 31.91 4.77 -3.91
N LYS A 578 32.35 5.70 -3.06
CA LYS A 578 33.52 5.50 -2.20
C LYS A 578 33.24 4.56 -1.03
N ASN A 579 31.99 4.51 -0.59
CA ASN A 579 31.56 3.71 0.56
C ASN A 579 30.04 3.51 0.55
N LEU A 580 29.59 2.57 1.39
CA LEU A 580 28.18 2.18 1.49
C LEU A 580 27.26 3.38 1.81
N SER A 581 27.69 4.33 2.63
CA SER A 581 26.87 5.49 2.99
C SER A 581 26.62 6.43 1.80
N GLU A 582 27.62 6.63 0.93
CA GLU A 582 27.47 7.42 -0.30
C GLU A 582 26.55 6.72 -1.29
N PHE A 583 26.67 5.39 -1.44
CA PHE A 583 25.76 4.59 -2.25
C PHE A 583 24.30 4.68 -1.75
N ILE A 584 24.07 4.49 -0.45
CA ILE A 584 22.73 4.56 0.16
C ILE A 584 22.12 5.96 0.00
N ALA A 585 22.90 7.01 0.28
CA ALA A 585 22.42 8.39 0.15
C ALA A 585 22.01 8.70 -1.30
N CYS A 586 22.81 8.25 -2.27
CA CYS A 586 22.53 8.41 -3.69
C CYS A 586 21.29 7.61 -4.14
N ALA A 587 21.22 6.33 -3.79
CA ALA A 587 20.07 5.47 -4.08
C ALA A 587 18.75 6.08 -3.57
N ASN A 588 18.76 6.53 -2.31
CA ASN A 588 17.58 7.10 -1.67
C ASN A 588 17.20 8.48 -2.23
N ALA A 589 18.18 9.30 -2.62
CA ALA A 589 17.91 10.61 -3.23
C ALA A 589 17.20 10.46 -4.58
N ILE A 590 17.71 9.57 -5.45
CA ILE A 590 17.08 9.28 -6.74
C ILE A 590 15.68 8.67 -6.54
N ALA A 591 15.55 7.73 -5.59
CA ALA A 591 14.29 7.05 -5.32
C ALA A 591 13.21 8.04 -4.85
N THR A 592 13.55 8.95 -3.94
CA THR A 592 12.59 9.93 -3.41
C THR A 592 12.21 11.01 -4.43
N LYS A 593 13.16 11.53 -5.22
CA LYS A 593 12.84 12.48 -6.31
C LYS A 593 11.94 11.85 -7.35
N SER A 594 12.29 10.66 -7.82
CA SER A 594 11.48 9.89 -8.76
C SER A 594 10.04 9.67 -8.29
N LYS A 595 9.88 9.21 -7.04
CA LYS A 595 8.57 8.95 -6.48
C LYS A 595 7.76 10.24 -6.33
N LEU A 596 8.41 11.34 -5.98
CA LEU A 596 7.79 12.66 -5.89
C LEU A 596 7.24 13.09 -7.26
N ASP A 597 8.00 12.91 -8.34
CA ASP A 597 7.57 13.31 -9.69
C ASP A 597 6.38 12.48 -10.17
N GLN A 598 6.39 11.17 -9.89
CA GLN A 598 5.26 10.28 -10.20
C GLN A 598 3.99 10.63 -9.43
N ILE A 599 4.10 10.85 -8.11
CA ILE A 599 2.95 11.25 -7.30
C ILE A 599 2.43 12.61 -7.77
N THR A 600 3.32 13.53 -8.11
CA THR A 600 2.96 14.86 -8.61
C THR A 600 2.18 14.76 -9.92
N ALA A 601 2.65 13.96 -10.89
CA ALA A 601 1.95 13.72 -12.15
C ALA A 601 0.58 13.00 -11.95
N PHE A 602 0.51 11.98 -11.09
CA PHE A 602 -0.79 11.36 -10.79
C PHE A 602 -1.75 12.32 -10.09
N GLN A 603 -1.25 13.20 -9.22
CA GLN A 603 -2.09 14.18 -8.53
C GLN A 603 -2.60 15.29 -9.47
N SER A 604 -1.88 15.60 -10.56
CA SER A 604 -2.34 16.55 -11.59
C SER A 604 -3.40 15.95 -12.51
N ASN A 605 -3.56 14.63 -12.53
CA ASN A 605 -4.56 13.95 -13.33
C ASN A 605 -5.98 14.10 -12.70
N PRO A 606 -6.96 14.67 -13.43
CA PRO A 606 -8.32 14.89 -12.91
C PRO A 606 -9.09 13.59 -12.61
N GLN A 607 -8.71 12.46 -13.22
CA GLN A 607 -9.31 11.14 -12.96
C GLN A 607 -8.83 10.53 -11.64
N ILE A 608 -7.79 11.06 -11.01
CA ILE A 608 -7.24 10.48 -9.79
C ILE A 608 -7.83 11.16 -8.54
N SER A 609 -8.49 10.40 -7.67
CA SER A 609 -9.12 10.89 -6.44
C SER A 609 -8.20 10.92 -5.23
N GLY A 610 -7.02 10.32 -5.33
CA GLY A 610 -6.00 10.29 -4.29
C GLY A 610 -5.03 9.13 -4.51
N PHE A 611 -4.14 8.93 -3.54
CA PHE A 611 -3.20 7.82 -3.55
C PHE A 611 -3.04 7.13 -2.20
N PHE A 612 -2.66 5.85 -2.25
CA PHE A 612 -2.02 5.12 -1.15
C PHE A 612 -0.58 4.81 -1.52
N LEU A 613 0.37 5.16 -0.67
CA LEU A 613 1.77 4.77 -0.84
C LEU A 613 2.01 3.40 -0.21
N GLU A 614 2.57 2.46 -0.97
CA GLU A 614 2.97 1.15 -0.45
C GLU A 614 4.49 1.17 -0.16
N GLN A 615 4.95 1.11 1.09
CA GLN A 615 4.23 0.85 2.36
C GLN A 615 4.85 1.63 3.54
N TRP A 616 4.16 1.65 4.70
CA TRP A 616 4.66 2.35 5.89
C TRP A 616 5.95 1.72 6.45
N ALA A 617 5.97 0.39 6.61
CA ALA A 617 7.08 -0.34 7.20
C ALA A 617 7.61 -1.42 6.26
N ASP A 618 8.92 -1.66 6.30
CA ASP A 618 9.55 -2.72 5.51
C ASP A 618 8.99 -4.11 5.78
N PHE A 619 9.12 -4.94 4.76
CA PHE A 619 8.95 -6.38 4.84
C PHE A 619 10.14 -7.08 4.17
N SER A 620 10.96 -7.78 4.95
CA SER A 620 12.12 -8.54 4.43
C SER A 620 13.07 -7.65 3.60
N THR A 621 13.47 -8.12 2.41
CA THR A 621 14.48 -7.49 1.53
C THR A 621 13.91 -6.54 0.47
N ASP A 622 12.62 -6.21 0.53
CA ASP A 622 11.98 -5.26 -0.41
C ASP A 622 12.45 -3.82 -0.14
N PHE A 623 12.64 -3.47 1.14
CA PHE A 623 13.08 -2.16 1.61
C PHE A 623 12.21 -0.96 1.16
N CYS A 624 10.98 -1.19 0.68
CA CYS A 624 10.05 -0.14 0.19
C CYS A 624 9.32 0.63 1.31
N GLY A 625 9.57 0.30 2.58
CA GLY A 625 8.98 0.97 3.74
C GLY A 625 9.57 2.36 3.99
N LEU A 626 8.75 3.31 4.42
CA LEU A 626 9.21 4.61 4.94
C LEU A 626 9.95 4.47 6.29
N CYS A 627 9.61 3.43 7.05
CA CYS A 627 10.33 2.98 8.23
C CYS A 627 10.85 1.53 8.05
N ASP A 628 11.84 1.15 8.86
CA ASP A 628 12.34 -0.22 8.89
C ASP A 628 11.33 -1.20 9.53
N GLU A 629 11.62 -2.50 9.47
CA GLU A 629 10.74 -3.55 10.02
C GLU A 629 10.54 -3.41 11.56
N ASN A 630 11.42 -2.67 12.24
CA ASN A 630 11.31 -2.31 13.67
C ASN A 630 10.59 -0.96 13.90
N ARG A 631 9.92 -0.41 12.88
CA ARG A 631 9.23 0.90 12.88
C ARG A 631 10.12 2.08 13.24
N LYS A 632 11.42 2.00 12.92
CA LYS A 632 12.33 3.14 13.03
C LYS A 632 12.33 3.91 11.72
N SER A 633 12.21 5.24 11.83
CA SER A 633 12.32 6.13 10.66
C SER A 633 13.64 5.89 9.94
N LYS A 634 13.57 5.86 8.61
CA LYS A 634 14.74 5.85 7.71
C LYS A 634 15.19 7.26 7.31
N GLY A 635 14.49 8.31 7.79
CA GLY A 635 14.85 9.72 7.55
C GLY A 635 14.15 10.38 6.37
N PHE A 636 12.98 9.89 5.95
CA PHE A 636 12.23 10.39 4.79
C PHE A 636 11.12 11.40 5.14
N ASP A 637 11.21 12.05 6.31
CA ASP A 637 10.17 12.99 6.79
C ASP A 637 9.94 14.16 5.84
N ALA A 638 11.00 14.68 5.19
CA ALA A 638 10.88 15.78 4.23
C ALA A 638 10.13 15.34 2.96
N PHE A 639 10.47 14.16 2.42
CA PHE A 639 9.76 13.55 1.29
C PHE A 639 8.27 13.32 1.63
N CYS A 640 7.98 12.76 2.80
CA CYS A 640 6.60 12.53 3.24
C CYS A 640 5.80 13.84 3.33
N LYS A 641 6.40 14.91 3.88
CA LYS A 641 5.74 16.22 3.96
C LYS A 641 5.45 16.81 2.59
N GLU A 642 6.35 16.62 1.62
CA GLU A 642 6.20 17.17 0.28
C GLU A 642 5.06 16.48 -0.49
N ILE A 643 5.02 15.14 -0.52
CA ILE A 643 3.94 14.40 -1.21
C ILE A 643 2.57 14.58 -0.55
N ASN A 644 2.56 14.92 0.75
CA ASN A 644 1.37 15.17 1.55
C ASN A 644 1.05 16.67 1.70
N ALA A 645 1.73 17.54 0.96
CA ALA A 645 1.40 18.96 0.96
C ALA A 645 -0.04 19.15 0.49
N ARG A 646 -0.85 19.87 1.29
CA ARG A 646 -2.29 19.99 1.08
C ARG A 646 -2.62 20.91 -0.08
N SER A 647 -1.88 22.01 -0.19
CA SER A 647 -2.02 22.99 -1.26
C SER A 647 -0.64 23.32 -1.83
N ARG A 648 -0.42 23.01 -3.12
CA ARG A 648 0.83 23.23 -3.84
C ARG A 648 0.62 23.30 -5.35
N ALA A 649 1.60 23.85 -6.06
CA ALA A 649 1.67 23.71 -7.51
C ALA A 649 2.31 22.35 -7.87
N LEU A 650 1.66 21.62 -8.76
CA LEU A 650 2.13 20.36 -9.32
C LEU A 650 2.74 20.66 -10.70
N VAL A 651 3.93 20.13 -10.95
CA VAL A 651 4.66 20.28 -12.21
C VAL A 651 4.78 18.91 -12.85
N SER A 652 4.45 18.82 -14.14
CA SER A 652 4.68 17.64 -14.98
C SER A 652 5.22 18.06 -16.33
N GLU A 653 5.78 17.11 -17.08
CA GLU A 653 6.27 17.32 -18.46
C GLU A 653 7.52 18.21 -18.56
N LEU A 654 8.22 18.44 -17.45
CA LEU A 654 9.42 19.26 -17.44
C LEU A 654 10.62 18.50 -18.00
N GLU A 655 11.18 19.02 -19.10
CA GLU A 655 12.49 18.61 -19.59
C GLU A 655 13.60 19.37 -18.85
N HIS A 656 14.47 18.63 -18.16
CA HIS A 656 15.48 19.21 -17.27
C HIS A 656 16.76 19.63 -18.00
N VAL A 657 17.04 19.07 -19.19
CA VAL A 657 18.26 19.35 -19.95
C VAL A 657 17.92 19.96 -21.30
N VAL A 658 18.38 21.19 -21.52
CA VAL A 658 17.98 21.98 -22.69
C VAL A 658 19.16 22.67 -23.37
N ALA A 659 18.98 23.05 -24.62
CA ALA A 659 19.94 23.88 -25.36
C ALA A 659 19.83 25.36 -24.92
N PRO A 660 20.84 26.22 -25.17
CA PRO A 660 20.77 27.62 -24.85
C PRO A 660 19.75 28.34 -25.75
N GLN A 661 19.00 29.28 -25.16
CA GLN A 661 17.96 30.05 -25.85
C GLN A 661 16.83 29.20 -26.46
N SER A 662 16.62 27.98 -25.96
CA SER A 662 15.47 27.17 -26.31
C SER A 662 14.27 27.51 -25.43
N GLU A 663 13.09 27.20 -25.93
CA GLU A 663 11.87 27.23 -25.14
C GLU A 663 11.83 26.04 -24.18
N VAL A 664 11.38 26.27 -22.95
CA VAL A 664 11.14 25.25 -21.93
C VAL A 664 9.67 25.34 -21.54
N SER A 665 8.88 24.35 -21.92
CA SER A 665 7.44 24.30 -21.65
C SER A 665 7.10 23.11 -20.77
N PHE A 666 6.21 23.31 -19.81
CA PHE A 666 5.75 22.26 -18.89
C PHE A 666 4.38 22.62 -18.30
N GLN A 667 3.65 21.62 -17.83
CA GLN A 667 2.31 21.82 -17.25
C GLN A 667 2.39 22.25 -15.78
N VAL A 668 1.49 23.15 -15.41
CA VAL A 668 1.28 23.54 -14.01
C VAL A 668 -0.17 23.30 -13.62
N THR A 669 -0.36 22.49 -12.59
CA THR A 669 -1.67 22.23 -11.99
C THR A 669 -1.69 22.69 -10.54
N LEU A 670 -2.74 23.40 -10.15
CA LEU A 670 -2.94 23.79 -8.76
C LEU A 670 -3.67 22.69 -8.00
N LEU A 671 -3.02 22.13 -6.97
CA LEU A 671 -3.69 21.39 -5.89
C LEU A 671 -4.03 22.36 -4.76
N ASN A 672 -5.31 22.50 -4.42
CA ASN A 672 -5.84 23.47 -3.46
C ASN A 672 -6.82 22.82 -2.46
N ASN A 673 -6.33 21.86 -1.66
CA ASN A 673 -7.20 21.20 -0.68
C ASN A 673 -7.62 22.11 0.48
N ASP A 674 -6.86 23.17 0.75
CA ASP A 674 -7.20 24.16 1.80
C ASP A 674 -8.18 25.24 1.33
N ARG A 675 -8.61 25.19 0.06
CA ARG A 675 -9.65 26.04 -0.52
C ARG A 675 -9.31 27.53 -0.49
N HIS A 676 -8.04 27.88 -0.71
CA HIS A 676 -7.61 29.27 -0.88
C HIS A 676 -8.36 29.92 -2.06
N GLU A 677 -8.83 31.16 -1.89
CA GLU A 677 -9.62 31.86 -2.91
C GLU A 677 -8.76 32.72 -3.85
N ASN A 678 -7.73 33.41 -3.31
CA ASN A 678 -6.93 34.39 -4.04
C ASN A 678 -5.54 33.84 -4.39
N VAL A 679 -5.52 32.76 -5.17
CA VAL A 679 -4.28 32.03 -5.47
C VAL A 679 -3.57 32.51 -6.73
N SER A 680 -2.24 32.50 -6.69
CA SER A 680 -1.37 32.65 -7.86
C SER A 680 -0.15 31.74 -7.73
N VAL A 681 0.35 31.22 -8.85
CA VAL A 681 1.61 30.47 -8.91
C VAL A 681 2.65 31.32 -9.62
N GLU A 682 3.75 31.64 -8.92
CA GLU A 682 4.92 32.31 -9.51
C GLU A 682 5.97 31.27 -9.88
N VAL A 683 6.36 31.25 -11.15
CA VAL A 683 7.43 30.41 -11.67
C VAL A 683 8.60 31.30 -12.03
N SER A 684 9.75 31.11 -11.38
CA SER A 684 10.94 31.94 -11.57
C SER A 684 12.14 31.10 -11.98
N LEU A 685 12.84 31.52 -13.02
CA LEU A 685 14.14 30.96 -13.38
C LEU A 685 15.25 31.67 -12.59
N ILE A 686 16.11 30.90 -11.93
CA ILE A 686 17.12 31.39 -11.01
C ILE A 686 18.50 30.84 -11.39
N ASP A 687 19.52 31.69 -11.36
CA ASP A 687 20.91 31.27 -11.55
C ASP A 687 21.53 30.63 -10.30
N SER A 688 22.73 30.07 -10.45
CA SER A 688 23.46 29.43 -9.35
C SER A 688 23.83 30.36 -8.17
N ASN A 689 23.72 31.69 -8.34
CA ASN A 689 23.93 32.68 -7.28
C ASN A 689 22.61 33.12 -6.61
N GLY A 690 21.47 32.52 -6.99
CA GLY A 690 20.16 32.88 -6.48
C GLY A 690 19.54 34.11 -7.14
N LYS A 691 20.12 34.62 -8.24
CA LYS A 691 19.56 35.76 -8.97
C LYS A 691 18.42 35.30 -9.87
N VAL A 692 17.26 35.91 -9.71
CA VAL A 692 16.11 35.72 -10.61
C VAL A 692 16.41 36.30 -11.99
N LEU A 693 16.28 35.48 -13.02
CA LEU A 693 16.50 35.83 -14.42
C LEU A 693 15.20 36.20 -15.12
N SER A 694 14.12 35.47 -14.83
CA SER A 694 12.77 35.70 -15.33
C SER A 694 11.74 35.17 -14.33
N THR A 695 10.53 35.72 -14.39
CA THR A 695 9.38 35.26 -13.60
C THR A 695 8.13 35.30 -14.47
N GLN A 696 7.33 34.25 -14.39
CA GLN A 696 5.97 34.18 -14.93
C GLN A 696 5.00 33.96 -13.76
N THR A 697 3.83 34.60 -13.82
CA THR A 697 2.76 34.40 -12.84
C THR A 697 1.56 33.79 -13.54
N MET A 698 1.03 32.71 -12.96
CA MET A 698 -0.14 32.00 -13.43
C MET A 698 -1.26 32.14 -12.41
N THR A 699 -2.47 32.40 -12.88
CA THR A 699 -3.66 32.56 -12.04
C THR A 699 -4.82 31.76 -12.64
N PRO A 700 -5.64 31.08 -11.81
CA PRO A 700 -6.89 30.48 -12.25
C PRO A 700 -7.84 31.48 -12.93
N ASP A 701 -8.60 31.03 -13.92
CA ASP A 701 -9.64 31.85 -14.58
C ASP A 701 -10.84 32.13 -13.67
N GLU A 702 -11.17 31.20 -12.78
CA GLU A 702 -12.21 31.33 -11.75
C GLU A 702 -11.60 31.25 -10.34
N PRO A 703 -12.27 31.80 -9.30
CA PRO A 703 -11.83 31.61 -7.92
C PRO A 703 -11.61 30.13 -7.58
N ALA A 704 -10.37 29.77 -7.23
CA ALA A 704 -9.95 28.38 -7.07
C ALA A 704 -10.52 27.67 -5.83
N GLY A 705 -11.16 28.39 -4.91
CA GLY A 705 -11.72 27.81 -3.68
C GLY A 705 -12.82 26.77 -3.92
N LYS A 706 -13.36 26.66 -5.15
CA LYS A 706 -14.44 25.73 -5.50
C LYS A 706 -13.97 24.32 -5.79
N THR A 707 -12.78 24.13 -6.36
CA THR A 707 -12.26 22.81 -6.77
C THR A 707 -10.97 22.50 -6.01
N SER A 708 -10.66 21.22 -5.83
CA SER A 708 -9.40 20.82 -5.17
C SER A 708 -8.24 20.80 -6.16
N LEU A 709 -8.55 20.70 -7.45
CA LEU A 709 -7.59 20.62 -8.54
C LEU A 709 -8.03 21.61 -9.62
N THR A 710 -7.11 22.40 -10.13
CA THR A 710 -7.35 23.39 -11.19
C THR A 710 -6.17 23.36 -12.15
N GLN A 711 -6.42 23.07 -13.42
CA GLN A 711 -5.39 23.18 -14.46
C GLN A 711 -5.08 24.66 -14.70
N LEU A 712 -3.82 25.07 -14.55
CA LEU A 712 -3.36 26.42 -14.91
C LEU A 712 -2.80 26.46 -16.34
N GLY A 713 -2.47 25.30 -16.91
CA GLY A 713 -1.99 25.13 -18.27
C GLY A 713 -0.46 25.17 -18.37
N ASN A 714 0.03 25.48 -19.57
CA ASN A 714 1.46 25.51 -19.87
C ASN A 714 2.15 26.76 -19.32
N CYS A 715 3.25 26.54 -18.61
CA CYS A 715 4.24 27.56 -18.29
C CYS A 715 5.37 27.48 -19.30
N THR A 716 5.81 28.63 -19.83
CA THR A 716 6.83 28.68 -20.89
C THR A 716 7.93 29.66 -20.52
N LEU A 717 9.14 29.14 -20.37
CA LEU A 717 10.35 29.90 -20.04
C LEU A 717 11.34 29.84 -21.21
N ASN A 718 12.22 30.84 -21.32
CA ASN A 718 13.35 30.78 -22.25
C ASN A 718 14.61 30.40 -21.48
N SER A 719 15.33 29.38 -21.95
CA SER A 719 16.58 28.96 -21.33
C SER A 719 17.67 30.05 -21.49
N PRO A 720 18.56 30.21 -20.50
CA PRO A 720 19.64 31.17 -20.58
C PRO A 720 20.60 30.92 -21.75
N ARG A 721 21.27 31.98 -22.20
CA ARG A 721 22.31 31.87 -23.23
C ARG A 721 23.57 31.15 -22.74
N ALA A 722 23.88 31.28 -21.45
CA ALA A 722 25.08 30.67 -20.88
C ALA A 722 24.78 29.24 -20.43
N THR A 723 25.68 28.31 -20.77
CA THR A 723 25.62 26.94 -20.27
C THR A 723 25.88 26.91 -18.77
N GLY A 724 25.31 25.90 -18.09
CA GLY A 724 25.44 25.73 -16.64
C GLY A 724 24.17 25.23 -15.97
N LYS A 725 24.20 25.23 -14.64
CA LYS A 725 23.09 24.80 -13.78
C LYS A 725 22.26 26.00 -13.32
N TYR A 726 20.95 25.84 -13.41
CA TYR A 726 19.92 26.79 -13.04
C TYR A 726 18.84 26.07 -12.22
N LYS A 727 17.92 26.85 -11.65
CA LYS A 727 16.74 26.31 -10.97
C LYS A 727 15.47 26.99 -11.43
N ILE A 728 14.40 26.23 -11.51
CA ILE A 728 13.04 26.74 -11.66
C ILE A 728 12.39 26.71 -10.28
N ARG A 729 12.14 27.87 -9.70
CA ARG A 729 11.44 28.00 -8.41
C ARG A 729 9.96 28.24 -8.65
N ILE A 730 9.11 27.38 -8.10
CA ILE A 730 7.65 27.47 -8.19
C ILE A 730 7.11 27.86 -6.83
N VAL A 731 6.31 28.92 -6.75
CA VAL A 731 5.77 29.45 -5.49
C VAL A 731 4.27 29.62 -5.59
N LEU A 732 3.52 28.84 -4.80
CA LEU A 732 2.09 29.06 -4.59
C LEU A 732 1.91 30.18 -3.56
N LYS A 733 1.11 31.19 -3.92
CA LYS A 733 0.73 32.29 -3.03
C LYS A 733 -0.78 32.36 -2.84
N ASP A 734 -1.19 32.79 -1.65
CA ASP A 734 -2.54 33.26 -1.34
C ASP A 734 -2.44 34.77 -1.04
N GLY A 735 -2.85 35.60 -2.02
CA GLY A 735 -2.51 37.02 -2.05
C GLY A 735 -0.99 37.23 -2.05
N ASN A 736 -0.46 37.84 -0.98
CA ASN A 736 0.97 38.09 -0.82
C ASN A 736 1.69 37.04 0.05
N GLN A 737 0.97 36.07 0.60
CA GLN A 737 1.53 35.07 1.49
C GLN A 737 1.98 33.85 0.69
N GLU A 738 3.22 33.43 0.87
CA GLU A 738 3.72 32.13 0.38
C GLU A 738 3.02 30.99 1.15
N VAL A 739 2.36 30.11 0.40
CA VAL A 739 1.67 28.91 0.92
C VAL A 739 2.60 27.71 0.83
N HIS A 740 3.23 27.53 -0.33
CA HIS A 740 4.17 26.45 -0.61
C HIS A 740 5.16 26.89 -1.70
N ALA A 741 6.38 26.35 -1.65
CA ALA A 741 7.38 26.57 -2.68
C ALA A 741 8.16 25.28 -2.95
N SER A 742 8.46 25.03 -4.22
CA SER A 742 9.31 23.95 -4.70
C SER A 742 10.35 24.47 -5.69
N GLU A 743 11.38 23.66 -5.95
CA GLU A 743 12.42 23.95 -6.93
C GLU A 743 12.68 22.73 -7.79
N GLU A 744 12.80 22.94 -9.10
CA GLU A 744 13.24 21.94 -10.07
C GLU A 744 14.60 22.36 -10.65
N ASP A 745 15.45 21.40 -10.95
CA ASP A 745 16.74 21.67 -11.61
C ASP A 745 16.54 21.94 -13.10
N LEU A 746 17.34 22.84 -13.68
CA LEU A 746 17.42 23.05 -15.12
C LEU A 746 18.89 23.16 -15.53
N ILE A 747 19.31 22.35 -16.50
CA ILE A 747 20.68 22.30 -17.00
C ILE A 747 20.69 22.76 -18.46
N VAL A 748 21.51 23.77 -18.73
CA VAL A 748 21.76 24.25 -20.09
C VAL A 748 23.09 23.71 -20.58
N ILE A 749 23.07 22.90 -21.63
CA ILE A 749 24.27 22.27 -22.22
C ILE A 749 24.65 22.91 -23.55
N GLU A 750 25.89 22.69 -24.00
CA GLU A 750 26.35 23.17 -25.29
C GLU A 750 25.58 22.47 -26.42
N PRO A 751 25.12 23.19 -27.46
CA PRO A 751 24.49 22.58 -28.62
C PRO A 751 25.41 21.56 -29.31
N ALA A 752 24.89 20.36 -29.55
CA ALA A 752 25.60 19.35 -30.31
C ALA A 752 25.40 19.55 -31.82
N ASP A 753 26.46 19.35 -32.60
CA ASP A 753 26.37 19.28 -34.07
C ASP A 753 25.96 17.86 -34.48
N VAL A 754 24.70 17.53 -34.19
CA VAL A 754 24.13 16.21 -34.47
C VAL A 754 24.13 15.91 -35.97
N LYS A 755 23.85 16.91 -36.80
CA LYS A 755 23.81 16.76 -38.27
C LYS A 755 25.14 16.30 -38.86
N SER A 756 26.26 16.91 -38.45
CA SER A 756 27.59 16.44 -38.89
C SER A 756 27.93 15.03 -38.40
N SER A 757 27.37 14.61 -37.25
CA SER A 757 27.52 13.24 -36.76
C SER A 757 26.69 12.26 -37.58
N MET A 758 25.45 12.62 -37.92
CA MET A 758 24.55 11.82 -38.75
C MET A 758 25.13 11.56 -40.15
N GLU A 759 25.81 12.54 -40.77
CA GLU A 759 26.47 12.38 -42.08
C GLU A 759 27.57 11.30 -42.11
N LYS A 760 28.05 10.84 -40.95
CA LYS A 760 29.09 9.80 -40.84
C LYS A 760 28.52 8.40 -40.64
N VAL A 761 27.20 8.31 -40.50
CA VAL A 761 26.49 7.11 -40.08
C VAL A 761 25.54 6.67 -41.20
N CYS A 762 25.64 5.40 -41.55
CA CYS A 762 24.67 4.72 -42.39
C CYS A 762 23.48 4.33 -41.50
N PHE A 763 22.38 5.09 -41.58
CA PHE A 763 21.14 4.76 -40.88
C PHE A 763 20.40 3.66 -41.63
N LEU A 764 20.11 2.58 -40.92
CA LEU A 764 19.21 1.53 -41.39
C LEU A 764 17.98 1.56 -40.49
N ASP A 765 16.94 2.19 -41.01
CA ASP A 765 15.59 2.19 -40.46
C ASP A 765 14.72 1.27 -41.34
N ASN A 766 13.72 0.62 -40.76
CA ASN A 766 12.89 -0.46 -41.34
C ASN A 766 12.25 -0.05 -42.69
N SER A 767 13.02 -0.09 -43.78
CA SER A 767 12.59 0.34 -45.11
C SER A 767 11.72 -0.74 -45.76
N GLU A 768 10.64 -0.34 -46.43
CA GLU A 768 9.75 -1.28 -47.14
C GLU A 768 10.47 -2.08 -48.26
N GLU A 769 11.59 -1.56 -48.79
CA GLU A 769 12.36 -2.19 -49.87
C GLU A 769 13.77 -2.60 -49.44
N SER A 770 14.03 -3.91 -49.38
CA SER A 770 15.35 -4.45 -48.99
C SER A 770 16.53 -3.97 -49.85
N SER A 771 16.28 -3.53 -51.09
CA SER A 771 17.30 -3.01 -52.00
C SER A 771 17.95 -1.71 -51.50
N ASP A 772 17.20 -0.86 -50.80
CA ASP A 772 17.70 0.43 -50.33
C ASP A 772 18.66 0.26 -49.15
N ALA A 773 18.33 -0.63 -48.22
CA ALA A 773 19.21 -1.01 -47.12
C ALA A 773 20.53 -1.62 -47.64
N LEU A 774 20.48 -2.51 -48.63
CA LEU A 774 21.67 -3.10 -49.25
C LEU A 774 22.54 -2.05 -49.97
N ALA A 775 21.90 -1.07 -50.63
CA ALA A 775 22.62 0.04 -51.26
C ALA A 775 23.30 0.94 -50.23
N ALA A 776 22.59 1.30 -49.14
CA ALA A 776 23.13 2.10 -48.04
C ALA A 776 24.34 1.43 -47.37
N LEU A 777 24.28 0.10 -47.15
CA LEU A 777 25.39 -0.67 -46.59
C LEU A 777 26.66 -0.65 -47.46
N SER A 778 26.50 -0.44 -48.77
CA SER A 778 27.61 -0.30 -49.72
C SER A 778 28.22 1.11 -49.74
N GLY A 779 27.64 2.07 -49.01
CA GLY A 779 28.10 3.44 -48.88
C GLY A 779 29.45 3.61 -48.17
N PRO A 780 30.07 4.80 -48.28
CA PRO A 780 31.40 5.09 -47.73
C PRO A 780 31.43 5.21 -46.19
N GLU A 781 30.26 5.32 -45.55
CA GLU A 781 30.09 5.51 -44.10
C GLU A 781 30.70 4.34 -43.33
N LYS A 782 31.38 4.67 -42.23
CA LYS A 782 32.13 3.71 -41.41
C LYS A 782 31.32 3.14 -40.26
N ILE A 783 30.22 3.78 -39.91
CA ILE A 783 29.33 3.40 -38.82
C ILE A 783 27.99 3.02 -39.45
N ILE A 784 27.45 1.89 -39.05
CA ILE A 784 26.08 1.45 -39.38
C ILE A 784 25.29 1.63 -38.09
N PHE A 785 24.16 2.33 -38.14
CA PHE A 785 23.28 2.52 -36.99
C PHE A 785 21.90 1.97 -37.29
N THR A 786 21.43 1.05 -36.45
CA THR A 786 20.16 0.38 -36.65
C THR A 786 19.54 -0.05 -35.30
N ALA A 787 18.26 -0.36 -35.32
CA ALA A 787 17.45 -0.85 -34.22
C ALA A 787 16.58 -2.03 -34.70
N ASN A 788 15.88 -2.71 -33.77
CA ASN A 788 14.92 -3.79 -34.07
C ASN A 788 15.49 -4.86 -35.01
N LEU A 789 16.68 -5.39 -34.68
CA LEU A 789 17.38 -6.43 -35.44
C LEU A 789 16.49 -7.61 -35.82
N CYS A 790 15.59 -8.04 -34.92
CA CYS A 790 14.70 -9.18 -35.16
C CYS A 790 13.70 -8.96 -36.32
N SER A 791 13.44 -7.71 -36.69
CA SER A 791 12.51 -7.35 -37.77
C SER A 791 13.14 -7.36 -39.16
N TRP A 792 14.47 -7.42 -39.26
CA TRP A 792 15.16 -7.34 -40.55
C TRP A 792 15.16 -8.69 -41.29
N PRO A 793 14.96 -8.69 -42.62
CA PRO A 793 15.17 -9.87 -43.45
C PRO A 793 16.59 -10.45 -43.33
N ASP A 794 16.70 -11.79 -43.36
CA ASP A 794 17.98 -12.53 -43.26
C ASP A 794 19.06 -12.01 -44.23
N GLU A 795 18.68 -11.67 -45.47
CA GLU A 795 19.62 -11.15 -46.48
C GLU A 795 20.31 -9.84 -46.03
N ILE A 796 19.58 -8.97 -45.33
CA ILE A 796 20.11 -7.70 -44.83
C ILE A 796 20.98 -7.96 -43.60
N ILE A 797 20.53 -8.84 -42.69
CA ILE A 797 21.32 -9.26 -41.52
C ILE A 797 22.66 -9.86 -41.95
N ASP A 798 22.66 -10.79 -42.90
CA ASP A 798 23.88 -11.38 -43.45
C ASP A 798 24.80 -10.31 -44.02
N LYS A 799 24.25 -9.30 -44.71
CA LYS A 799 25.03 -8.20 -45.24
C LYS A 799 25.62 -7.31 -44.15
N ILE A 800 24.84 -6.95 -43.12
CA ILE A 800 25.30 -6.18 -41.96
C ILE A 800 26.48 -6.90 -41.30
N VAL A 801 26.34 -8.21 -41.08
CA VAL A 801 27.38 -9.06 -40.48
C VAL A 801 28.61 -9.09 -41.38
N GLU A 802 28.46 -9.27 -42.70
CA GLU A 802 29.58 -9.30 -43.64
C GLU A 802 30.36 -7.97 -43.63
N VAL A 803 29.69 -6.83 -43.76
CA VAL A 803 30.38 -5.53 -43.87
C VAL A 803 30.97 -5.07 -42.53
N THR A 804 30.39 -5.50 -41.41
CA THR A 804 30.94 -5.24 -40.07
C THR A 804 32.13 -6.15 -39.82
N LYS A 805 31.95 -7.48 -39.93
CA LYS A 805 32.96 -8.49 -39.60
C LYS A 805 34.13 -8.50 -40.58
N ASN A 806 33.88 -8.36 -41.88
CA ASN A 806 34.90 -8.45 -42.92
C ASN A 806 35.27 -7.09 -43.52
N GLY A 807 34.29 -6.18 -43.64
CA GLY A 807 34.49 -4.84 -44.21
C GLY A 807 35.11 -3.82 -43.24
N GLY A 808 35.20 -4.15 -41.96
CA GLY A 808 35.79 -3.29 -40.94
C GLY A 808 34.95 -2.06 -40.58
N LYS A 809 33.64 -2.11 -40.84
CA LYS A 809 32.67 -1.11 -40.35
C LYS A 809 32.36 -1.35 -38.86
N THR A 810 31.84 -0.33 -38.20
CA THR A 810 31.31 -0.43 -36.83
C THR A 810 29.79 -0.54 -36.88
N LEU A 811 29.22 -1.56 -36.25
CA LEU A 811 27.77 -1.69 -36.05
C LEU A 811 27.41 -1.07 -34.70
N LEU A 812 26.74 0.08 -34.73
CA LEU A 812 26.10 0.70 -33.59
C LEU A 812 24.66 0.21 -33.53
N LEU A 813 24.30 -0.50 -32.47
CA LEU A 813 22.93 -0.92 -32.21
C LEU A 813 22.32 0.10 -31.26
N SER A 814 21.11 0.59 -31.55
CA SER A 814 20.31 1.34 -30.57
C SER A 814 19.93 0.44 -29.39
N ASP A 815 19.17 0.98 -28.45
CA ASP A 815 18.49 0.20 -27.42
C ASP A 815 17.75 -0.99 -28.03
N MET A 816 17.97 -2.15 -27.42
CA MET A 816 17.49 -3.43 -27.93
C MET A 816 16.33 -3.89 -27.07
N SER A 817 15.28 -4.40 -27.71
CA SER A 817 14.18 -5.07 -27.03
C SER A 817 14.59 -6.46 -26.52
N GLN A 818 13.75 -7.08 -25.66
CA GLN A 818 13.96 -8.47 -25.28
C GLN A 818 13.91 -9.42 -26.49
N GLU A 819 13.10 -9.10 -27.50
CA GLU A 819 13.00 -9.88 -28.74
C GLU A 819 14.30 -9.81 -29.56
N ASP A 820 14.94 -8.63 -29.63
CA ASP A 820 16.24 -8.46 -30.28
C ASP A 820 17.34 -9.26 -29.59
N ILE A 821 17.35 -9.26 -28.26
CA ILE A 821 18.31 -10.03 -27.45
C ILE A 821 18.12 -11.52 -27.72
N ASP A 822 16.89 -12.00 -27.70
CA ASP A 822 16.56 -13.41 -27.96
C ASP A 822 16.93 -13.81 -29.40
N PHE A 823 16.70 -12.92 -30.37
CA PHE A 823 17.12 -13.11 -31.75
C PHE A 823 18.64 -13.24 -31.88
N VAL A 824 19.41 -12.31 -31.27
CA VAL A 824 20.88 -12.37 -31.30
C VAL A 824 21.40 -13.67 -30.69
N ASN A 825 20.82 -14.12 -29.57
CA ASN A 825 21.21 -15.35 -28.90
C ASN A 825 20.88 -16.63 -29.69
N GLN A 826 19.81 -16.62 -30.48
CA GLN A 826 19.41 -17.75 -31.33
C GLN A 826 20.16 -17.77 -32.66
N SER A 827 20.65 -16.60 -33.10
CA SER A 827 21.37 -16.46 -34.35
C SER A 827 22.73 -17.17 -34.35
N HIS A 828 23.09 -17.74 -35.50
CA HIS A 828 24.43 -18.30 -35.73
C HIS A 828 25.45 -17.28 -36.22
N THR A 829 25.05 -16.02 -36.44
CA THR A 829 25.92 -14.97 -37.01
C THR A 829 26.68 -14.16 -35.95
N PHE A 830 26.16 -14.06 -34.74
CA PHE A 830 26.77 -13.33 -33.62
C PHE A 830 27.49 -14.31 -32.67
N ASP A 831 28.77 -14.07 -32.41
CA ASP A 831 29.62 -14.91 -31.55
C ASP A 831 29.54 -14.44 -30.08
N CYS A 832 28.37 -14.06 -29.59
CA CYS A 832 28.16 -13.55 -28.22
C CYS A 832 26.85 -14.06 -27.61
N THR A 833 26.80 -14.14 -26.28
CA THR A 833 25.57 -14.40 -25.53
C THR A 833 25.23 -13.18 -24.70
N LEU A 834 24.05 -12.63 -24.97
CA LEU A 834 23.49 -11.48 -24.29
C LEU A 834 22.55 -11.96 -23.18
N GLU A 835 22.78 -11.46 -21.99
CA GLU A 835 21.82 -11.53 -20.89
C GLU A 835 21.40 -10.09 -20.56
N ALA A 836 20.11 -9.88 -20.34
CA ALA A 836 19.59 -8.58 -19.94
C ALA A 836 18.85 -8.66 -18.61
N HIS A 837 18.81 -7.53 -17.92
CA HIS A 837 17.88 -7.32 -16.81
C HIS A 837 17.31 -5.92 -16.87
N TRP A 838 16.10 -5.79 -16.36
CA TRP A 838 15.45 -4.49 -16.17
C TRP A 838 16.30 -3.60 -15.27
N SER A 839 16.83 -2.54 -15.87
CA SER A 839 17.68 -1.55 -15.21
C SER A 839 16.93 -0.28 -14.85
N THR A 840 15.66 -0.17 -15.23
CA THR A 840 14.70 0.77 -14.62
C THR A 840 13.47 0.06 -14.06
N GLY A 841 13.57 -1.26 -13.88
CA GLY A 841 12.47 -2.14 -13.48
C GLY A 841 11.85 -1.78 -12.14
N ALA A 842 10.52 -1.94 -12.06
CA ALA A 842 9.76 -1.56 -10.89
C ALA A 842 9.93 -2.55 -9.72
N ASN A 843 9.93 -1.98 -8.51
CA ASN A 843 10.20 -2.63 -7.21
C ASN A 843 11.67 -3.02 -6.99
N GLY A 844 12.52 -2.00 -6.99
CA GLY A 844 13.93 -2.13 -6.66
C GLY A 844 14.59 -0.75 -6.51
N ALA A 845 15.89 -0.74 -6.24
CA ALA A 845 16.71 0.42 -6.53
C ALA A 845 17.41 0.14 -7.85
N SER A 846 17.45 1.10 -8.76
CA SER A 846 18.32 1.00 -9.92
C SER A 846 19.03 2.31 -10.21
N LEU A 847 20.35 2.21 -10.34
CA LEU A 847 21.24 3.35 -10.46
C LEU A 847 22.10 3.15 -11.70
N HIS A 848 22.15 4.17 -12.54
CA HIS A 848 23.01 4.20 -13.72
C HIS A 848 24.16 5.16 -13.47
N TYR A 849 25.33 4.79 -13.97
CA TYR A 849 26.55 5.49 -13.67
C TYR A 849 27.62 5.27 -14.75
N LEU A 850 28.52 6.22 -14.83
CA LEU A 850 29.65 6.23 -15.76
C LEU A 850 30.92 5.83 -14.99
N PRO A 851 31.73 4.89 -15.51
CA PRO A 851 33.09 4.66 -15.02
C PRO A 851 33.89 5.96 -14.89
N ALA A 852 34.83 6.01 -13.94
CA ALA A 852 35.57 7.23 -13.63
C ALA A 852 36.40 7.79 -14.81
N ASP A 853 36.77 6.93 -15.76
CA ASP A 853 37.49 7.24 -16.99
C ASP A 853 36.58 7.25 -18.24
N SER A 854 35.25 7.17 -18.05
CA SER A 854 34.31 7.19 -19.16
C SER A 854 34.43 8.49 -19.97
N ALA A 855 34.57 8.32 -21.28
CA ALA A 855 34.61 9.43 -22.21
C ALA A 855 33.26 10.17 -22.33
N LEU A 856 32.18 9.63 -21.73
CA LEU A 856 30.86 10.25 -21.72
C LEU A 856 30.66 11.26 -20.58
N LEU A 857 31.57 11.33 -19.59
CA LEU A 857 31.45 12.26 -18.46
C LEU A 857 31.11 13.71 -18.88
N PRO A 858 31.74 14.30 -19.93
CA PRO A 858 31.44 15.67 -20.35
C PRO A 858 29.99 15.88 -20.82
N VAL A 859 29.32 14.85 -21.37
CA VAL A 859 27.92 14.91 -21.81
C VAL A 859 27.00 15.20 -20.63
N PHE A 860 27.30 14.57 -19.48
CA PHE A 860 26.52 14.71 -18.25
C PHE A 860 27.14 15.72 -17.28
N GLY A 861 27.83 16.74 -17.80
CA GLY A 861 28.41 17.82 -16.99
C GLY A 861 29.46 17.36 -15.97
N GLY A 862 30.13 16.23 -16.24
CA GLY A 862 31.10 15.58 -15.36
C GLY A 862 30.49 14.69 -14.28
N ALA A 863 29.17 14.49 -14.27
CA ALA A 863 28.51 13.61 -13.31
C ALA A 863 28.77 12.14 -13.63
N SER A 864 29.29 11.40 -12.65
CA SER A 864 29.45 9.94 -12.79
C SER A 864 28.19 9.18 -12.44
N VAL A 865 27.25 9.74 -11.69
CA VAL A 865 25.96 9.08 -11.39
C VAL A 865 24.85 9.82 -12.09
N LEU A 866 23.98 9.07 -12.76
CA LEU A 866 22.87 9.58 -13.55
C LEU A 866 21.59 9.56 -12.71
N ASP A 867 20.82 10.65 -12.78
CA ASP A 867 19.58 10.85 -12.03
C ASP A 867 18.45 11.32 -12.96
N HIS A 868 17.41 11.94 -12.40
CA HIS A 868 16.29 12.50 -13.16
C HIS A 868 16.70 13.47 -14.28
N ASN A 869 17.85 14.15 -14.18
CA ASN A 869 18.34 15.01 -15.27
C ASN A 869 18.76 14.22 -16.51
N ALA A 870 19.05 12.92 -16.37
CA ALA A 870 19.39 12.05 -17.49
C ALA A 870 18.16 11.32 -18.05
N ALA A 871 16.98 11.46 -17.44
CA ALA A 871 15.82 10.59 -17.67
C ALA A 871 15.43 10.44 -19.15
N ALA A 872 15.60 11.48 -19.96
CA ALA A 872 15.29 11.46 -21.40
C ALA A 872 16.07 10.42 -22.22
N VAL A 873 17.24 9.98 -21.75
CA VAL A 873 18.07 8.99 -22.46
C VAL A 873 18.23 7.68 -21.69
N MET A 874 17.64 7.56 -20.50
CA MET A 874 17.93 6.45 -19.58
C MET A 874 17.47 5.09 -20.12
N PRO A 875 18.30 4.04 -20.01
CA PRO A 875 17.95 2.71 -20.50
C PRO A 875 16.75 2.06 -19.79
N GLY A 876 15.95 1.31 -20.56
CA GLY A 876 14.95 0.38 -20.02
C GLY A 876 15.58 -0.92 -19.47
N LEU A 877 16.57 -1.42 -20.21
CA LEU A 877 17.29 -2.67 -19.97
C LEU A 877 18.79 -2.40 -19.88
N SER A 878 19.52 -3.23 -19.14
CA SER A 878 20.98 -3.27 -19.19
C SER A 878 21.46 -4.67 -19.52
N LEU A 879 22.55 -4.74 -20.27
CA LEU A 879 23.14 -6.00 -20.71
C LEU A 879 24.21 -6.48 -19.72
N ASN A 880 24.56 -7.76 -19.78
CA ASN A 880 25.78 -8.27 -19.18
C ASN A 880 27.03 -7.66 -19.85
N GLU A 881 28.12 -7.58 -19.10
CA GLU A 881 29.42 -7.22 -19.67
C GLU A 881 29.96 -8.36 -20.54
N LEU A 882 30.26 -8.05 -21.79
CA LEU A 882 30.79 -9.02 -22.74
C LEU A 882 32.32 -9.18 -22.64
N PRO A 883 32.87 -10.35 -23.01
CA PRO A 883 34.32 -10.53 -23.07
C PRO A 883 34.99 -9.51 -23.99
N ASP A 884 36.14 -8.98 -23.55
CA ASP A 884 36.94 -7.97 -24.27
C ASP A 884 36.21 -6.65 -24.56
N ALA A 885 35.08 -6.39 -23.88
CA ALA A 885 34.32 -5.17 -24.01
C ALA A 885 35.07 -3.95 -23.45
N THR A 886 35.01 -2.83 -24.18
CA THR A 886 35.25 -1.51 -23.61
C THR A 886 33.92 -0.95 -23.10
N VAL A 887 33.80 -0.76 -21.79
CA VAL A 887 32.57 -0.32 -21.12
C VAL A 887 32.59 1.19 -20.85
N TYR A 888 31.52 1.88 -21.25
CA TYR A 888 31.41 3.34 -21.12
C TYR A 888 30.32 3.79 -20.15
N ALA A 889 29.34 2.94 -19.86
CA ALA A 889 28.26 3.21 -18.92
C ALA A 889 27.76 1.89 -18.30
N ARG A 890 27.34 1.95 -17.04
CA ARG A 890 26.96 0.80 -16.22
C ARG A 890 25.69 1.09 -15.43
N SER A 891 25.07 0.03 -14.98
CA SER A 891 23.97 0.08 -14.02
C SER A 891 24.19 -0.88 -12.86
N VAL A 892 23.52 -0.60 -11.75
CA VAL A 892 23.39 -1.53 -10.62
C VAL A 892 21.95 -1.52 -10.13
N SER A 893 21.38 -2.71 -9.97
CA SER A 893 20.01 -2.92 -9.53
C SER A 893 19.98 -3.75 -8.24
N LEU A 894 19.06 -3.39 -7.35
CA LEU A 894 18.73 -4.12 -6.13
C LEU A 894 17.30 -4.65 -6.25
N LYS A 895 17.14 -5.98 -6.31
CA LYS A 895 15.83 -6.63 -6.38
C LYS A 895 15.82 -7.88 -5.53
N ASP A 896 14.79 -8.04 -4.69
CA ASP A 896 14.63 -9.20 -3.79
C ASP A 896 15.84 -9.50 -2.87
N GLY A 897 16.66 -8.48 -2.59
CA GLY A 897 17.89 -8.60 -1.80
C GLY A 897 19.11 -9.06 -2.60
N GLU A 898 19.01 -9.15 -3.92
CA GLU A 898 20.12 -9.43 -4.83
C GLU A 898 20.67 -8.14 -5.44
N VAL A 899 22.00 -8.11 -5.65
CA VAL A 899 22.69 -7.04 -6.38
C VAL A 899 22.99 -7.56 -7.78
N LYS A 900 22.48 -6.89 -8.80
CA LYS A 900 22.78 -7.17 -10.21
C LYS A 900 23.50 -5.97 -10.82
N THR A 901 24.52 -6.23 -11.63
CA THR A 901 25.27 -5.20 -12.34
C THR A 901 25.04 -5.36 -13.84
N GLY A 902 24.87 -4.24 -14.53
CA GLY A 902 24.66 -4.19 -15.98
C GLY A 902 25.57 -3.19 -16.67
N VAL A 903 25.50 -3.22 -18.00
CA VAL A 903 26.23 -2.36 -18.91
C VAL A 903 25.22 -1.71 -19.86
N ASP A 904 25.24 -0.38 -19.89
CA ASP A 904 24.33 0.44 -20.71
C ASP A 904 24.97 0.84 -22.04
N LEU A 905 26.29 0.86 -22.09
CA LEU A 905 27.04 1.11 -23.32
C LEU A 905 28.36 0.34 -23.29
N GLN A 906 28.54 -0.56 -24.25
CA GLN A 906 29.78 -1.31 -24.46
C GLN A 906 30.12 -1.48 -25.93
N MET A 907 31.42 -1.59 -26.20
CA MET A 907 31.95 -1.85 -27.53
C MET A 907 32.83 -3.09 -27.51
N ILE A 908 32.57 -4.03 -28.41
CA ILE A 908 33.34 -5.27 -28.57
C ILE A 908 34.01 -5.35 -29.95
N PRO A 909 35.18 -6.00 -30.07
CA PRO A 909 35.73 -6.39 -31.36
C PRO A 909 34.82 -7.37 -32.10
N PHE A 910 34.69 -7.26 -33.43
CA PHE A 910 33.95 -8.20 -34.26
C PHE A 910 34.60 -8.36 -35.63
N GLY A 911 35.48 -9.36 -35.76
CA GLY A 911 36.31 -9.53 -36.96
C GLY A 911 37.26 -8.35 -37.18
N ALA A 912 37.22 -7.76 -38.38
CA ALA A 912 37.94 -6.54 -38.73
C ALA A 912 37.24 -5.26 -38.24
N GLY A 913 35.98 -5.35 -37.80
CA GLY A 913 35.17 -4.24 -37.32
C GLY A 913 34.87 -4.34 -35.82
N LYS A 914 33.78 -3.69 -35.40
CA LYS A 914 33.33 -3.63 -34.01
C LYS A 914 31.81 -3.64 -33.92
N ILE A 915 31.28 -4.08 -32.79
CA ILE A 915 29.87 -3.91 -32.42
C ILE A 915 29.81 -3.02 -31.19
N VAL A 916 28.89 -2.05 -31.20
CA VAL A 916 28.58 -1.18 -30.07
C VAL A 916 27.15 -1.46 -29.66
N PHE A 917 26.99 -2.01 -28.46
CA PHE A 917 25.69 -2.21 -27.85
C PHE A 917 25.38 -0.97 -27.00
N ASN A 918 24.46 -0.13 -27.48
CA ASN A 918 23.94 1.01 -26.74
C ASN A 918 22.55 0.65 -26.20
N GLN A 919 22.28 0.96 -24.93
CA GLN A 919 20.95 0.82 -24.33
C GLN A 919 20.36 2.19 -23.94
N PHE A 920 21.10 3.29 -24.12
CA PHE A 920 20.51 4.62 -23.97
C PHE A 920 19.50 4.87 -25.09
N SER A 921 18.33 5.41 -24.73
CA SER A 921 17.32 5.85 -25.69
C SER A 921 17.80 7.14 -26.36
N VAL A 922 18.53 6.99 -27.46
CA VAL A 922 19.06 8.11 -28.25
C VAL A 922 18.35 8.26 -29.59
N PHE A 923 17.83 7.16 -30.14
CA PHE A 923 17.23 7.14 -31.49
C PHE A 923 16.00 8.03 -31.59
N GLU A 924 15.05 7.89 -30.66
CA GLU A 924 13.80 8.67 -30.64
C GLU A 924 14.03 10.17 -30.37
N GLY A 925 15.09 10.50 -29.63
CA GLY A 925 15.41 11.87 -29.23
C GLY A 925 16.27 12.66 -30.22
N LEU A 926 16.69 12.06 -31.35
CA LEU A 926 17.53 12.75 -32.33
C LEU A 926 16.82 13.98 -32.91
N GLU A 927 17.53 15.10 -32.97
CA GLU A 927 17.08 16.43 -33.40
C GLU A 927 15.97 17.07 -32.54
N THR A 928 15.45 16.35 -31.54
CA THR A 928 14.32 16.80 -30.70
C THR A 928 14.70 16.99 -29.23
N ASN A 929 15.69 16.26 -28.73
CA ASN A 929 16.16 16.35 -27.35
C ASN A 929 17.66 16.68 -27.29
N ALA A 930 18.00 17.76 -26.58
CA ALA A 930 19.38 18.26 -26.52
C ALA A 930 20.36 17.25 -25.88
N LEU A 931 19.92 16.47 -24.90
CA LEU A 931 20.75 15.46 -24.24
C LEU A 931 20.97 14.25 -25.15
N ALA A 932 19.93 13.78 -25.84
CA ALA A 932 20.03 12.71 -26.83
C ALA A 932 21.00 13.09 -27.96
N ASP A 933 20.87 14.31 -28.51
CA ASP A 933 21.78 14.84 -29.53
C ASP A 933 23.23 14.89 -29.07
N ALA A 934 23.46 15.35 -27.84
CA ALA A 934 24.78 15.42 -27.24
C ALA A 934 25.39 14.03 -27.01
N LEU A 935 24.59 13.08 -26.53
CA LEU A 935 25.02 11.71 -26.29
C LEU A 935 25.33 10.98 -27.61
N PHE A 936 24.45 11.05 -28.60
CA PHE A 936 24.69 10.46 -29.93
C PHE A 936 25.94 11.04 -30.58
N THR A 937 26.10 12.36 -30.56
CA THR A 937 27.31 13.03 -31.07
C THR A 937 28.57 12.58 -30.35
N ALA A 938 28.50 12.36 -29.03
CA ALA A 938 29.62 11.83 -28.27
C ALA A 938 29.95 10.39 -28.66
N ILE A 939 28.93 9.52 -28.79
CA ILE A 939 29.10 8.13 -29.24
C ILE A 939 29.76 8.10 -30.62
N VAL A 940 29.24 8.84 -31.61
CA VAL A 940 29.82 8.87 -32.97
C VAL A 940 31.27 9.36 -32.97
N LYS A 941 31.65 10.28 -32.08
CA LYS A 941 33.05 10.74 -31.94
C LYS A 941 33.98 9.69 -31.33
N LEU A 942 33.43 8.71 -30.59
CA LEU A 942 34.20 7.61 -29.99
C LEU A 942 34.50 6.48 -30.98
N LEU A 943 33.69 6.34 -32.03
CA LEU A 943 33.78 5.30 -33.06
C LEU A 943 34.71 5.72 -34.20
#